data_AF-A0A818MBW2-F1
#
_entry.id   AF-A0A818MBW2-F1
#
_cell.length_a   1.000
_cell.length_b   1.000
_cell.length_c   1.000
_cell.angle_alpha   90.00
_cell.angle_beta   90.00
_cell.angle_gamma   90.00
#
_symmetry.space_group_name_H-M   'P 1'
#
loop_
_entity.id
_entity.type
_entity.pdbx_description
1 polymer ?
#
loop_
_entity_poly.entity_id
_entity_poly.type
_entity_poly.pdbx_seq_one_letter_code
_entity_poly.pdbx_strand_id
1 'polypeptide(L)'
;MSSRFYDIEPVNKQPAIDEYLICKLVSLEEAVAPVSHIVMDIIKYAASAKLACKAPSENLTCDESAAIYLYTMETQCYSKMNKALRLNLMEEVKPWFLYLKLFHTALNKLPCQKSLVWRGITGDVSLNYSKNTKFIWTGVSSASTDISVLHCFLPNNTHCTLFSINSRYGKSVVKHSAMPNECEIILIPGTRLRVKGILDKPSLTIIQLEEERNPKFKGNLAVLPGIKPVAHTEPSSSIKDKVPPDSLKKNAILPAIKMESEKQTTIDNSEAEKTLTCPHCQKKNTYISYKQGGTCTCSCEASYKQVTCPHCHKPNYWENPNDYVASNRIHCANCSKDFQQLTCPHCSQCNYFMNANYIEGNVVDCCACKKSFQVMICTLCSSSNIWKNADHIEGDKVTCSNCKKLFQKVSCTHCNKLNNFPTLGYHEGLCLTCAYCSKKFQRITCPHCGKEGFWKNADYLQGTRTSCWSCKNIFQCVNCFHCNTANKWLESKYEQGSVIACRSCSKSFQQMNCPHCKTTNWWKNANHTQGEVIQCHSCKEKFQHIACPNCSAANIWKEANYHHGQRRVCFHCTKPFQMMQCPHCQTIEFFTTGSYRQGNPTTCITCKKAYQLLNCPYCKSALYVSSPGGYHANVLVDCCSCNKSFYHLNCSKCGDAEYFTAPYQYGTLNKCSSCDVTSQYIKCIHCNNIDFWHCITQKNGCSGRASFDGAIYIKVNDYIHAPNPEEIIATEYKSKIVNSAITLHDPPRRIIHEVLLGISKDDGTAVPNYSSWQRTIQ
;
A
#
# COMPACT_ATOMS: atom_id res chain seq x y z
N MET A 1 12.45 17.10 -14.81
CA MET A 1 11.57 16.46 -15.82
C MET A 1 10.31 15.98 -15.13
N SER A 2 9.17 16.57 -15.48
CA SER A 2 7.87 16.45 -14.80
C SER A 2 7.29 15.04 -14.92
N SER A 3 6.98 14.40 -13.78
CA SER A 3 6.48 13.02 -13.71
C SER A 3 4.97 12.92 -13.93
N ARG A 4 4.47 13.37 -15.09
CA ARG A 4 3.05 13.18 -15.53
C ARG A 4 2.83 11.76 -16.09
N PHE A 5 3.26 10.73 -15.37
CA PHE A 5 3.36 9.34 -15.89
C PHE A 5 2.12 8.46 -15.62
N TYR A 6 1.67 7.81 -16.71
CA TYR A 6 0.72 6.69 -16.87
C TYR A 6 -0.69 6.84 -16.28
N ASP A 7 -1.56 7.43 -17.09
CA ASP A 7 -3.00 7.51 -16.83
C ASP A 7 -3.75 6.49 -17.69
N ILE A 8 -3.90 5.28 -17.16
CA ILE A 8 -4.79 4.27 -17.77
C ILE A 8 -6.09 4.27 -16.96
N GLU A 9 -7.15 4.86 -17.52
CA GLU A 9 -8.50 4.79 -16.94
C GLU A 9 -9.06 3.37 -17.15
N PRO A 10 -9.57 2.71 -16.09
CA PRO A 10 -10.23 1.43 -16.24
C PRO A 10 -11.55 1.62 -17.01
N VAL A 11 -11.70 0.85 -18.08
CA VAL A 11 -12.94 0.81 -18.87
C VAL A 11 -13.97 0.04 -18.04
N ASN A 12 -15.17 0.60 -17.88
CA ASN A 12 -16.33 -0.03 -17.22
C ASN A 12 -16.31 -0.18 -15.68
N LYS A 13 -15.76 0.77 -14.93
CA LYS A 13 -16.10 0.92 -13.50
C LYS A 13 -16.94 2.17 -13.29
N GLN A 14 -18.13 2.00 -12.71
CA GLN A 14 -18.86 3.13 -12.14
C GLN A 14 -17.96 3.75 -11.06
N PRO A 15 -17.71 5.08 -11.08
CA PRO A 15 -17.03 5.70 -9.96
C PRO A 15 -17.85 5.39 -8.72
N ALA A 16 -17.22 4.74 -7.74
CA ALA A 16 -17.71 4.87 -6.40
C ALA A 16 -17.52 6.34 -6.04
N ILE A 17 -18.47 6.89 -5.28
CA ILE A 17 -18.34 8.15 -4.54
C ILE A 17 -18.91 9.37 -5.29
N ASP A 18 -20.24 9.46 -5.29
CA ASP A 18 -20.95 10.74 -5.13
C ASP A 18 -20.95 11.19 -3.65
N GLU A 19 -20.40 10.40 -2.72
CA GLU A 19 -20.45 10.67 -1.27
C GLU A 19 -19.69 11.94 -0.87
N TYR A 20 -18.67 12.36 -1.63
CA TYR A 20 -18.02 13.65 -1.36
C TYR A 20 -18.97 14.83 -1.63
N LEU A 21 -20.00 14.67 -2.47
CA LEU A 21 -20.96 15.74 -2.78
C LEU A 21 -21.82 16.10 -1.57
N ILE A 22 -22.03 15.17 -0.63
CA ILE A 22 -22.76 15.40 0.63
C ILE A 22 -21.86 15.86 1.78
N CYS A 23 -20.54 15.95 1.57
CA CYS A 23 -19.65 16.52 2.57
C CYS A 23 -19.91 18.02 2.79
N LYS A 24 -19.62 18.48 4.00
CA LYS A 24 -19.66 19.90 4.35
C LYS A 24 -18.65 20.67 3.47
N LEU A 25 -19.07 21.81 2.93
CA LEU A 25 -18.17 22.76 2.29
C LEU A 25 -17.32 23.46 3.37
N VAL A 26 -16.01 23.45 3.20
CA VAL A 26 -15.02 23.93 4.18
C VAL A 26 -13.98 24.83 3.51
N SER A 27 -13.15 25.49 4.30
CA SER A 27 -12.01 26.29 3.79
C SER A 27 -10.96 25.40 3.10
N LEU A 28 -10.06 25.99 2.29
CA LEU A 28 -9.03 25.19 1.61
C LEU A 28 -8.11 24.49 2.61
N GLU A 29 -7.73 25.15 3.71
CA GLU A 29 -6.87 24.59 4.75
C GLU A 29 -7.50 23.36 5.41
N GLU A 30 -8.79 23.45 5.76
CA GLU A 30 -9.55 22.32 6.29
C GLU A 30 -9.72 21.22 5.24
N ALA A 31 -9.89 21.60 3.97
CA ALA A 31 -10.07 20.66 2.87
C ALA A 31 -8.82 19.81 2.60
N VAL A 32 -7.62 20.39 2.74
CA VAL A 32 -6.35 19.69 2.53
C VAL A 32 -5.78 19.03 3.79
N ALA A 33 -6.29 19.37 4.97
CA ALA A 33 -5.79 18.82 6.24
C ALA A 33 -5.77 17.27 6.27
N PRO A 34 -6.80 16.54 5.80
CA PRO A 34 -6.79 15.07 5.80
C PRO A 34 -5.75 14.47 4.85
N VAL A 35 -5.29 15.20 3.83
CA VAL A 35 -4.31 14.71 2.83
C VAL A 35 -2.89 15.20 3.10
N SER A 36 -2.67 15.88 4.22
CA SER A 36 -1.34 16.41 4.63
C SER A 36 -0.26 15.34 4.81
N HIS A 37 -0.65 14.11 5.14
CA HIS A 37 0.25 12.96 5.24
C HIS A 37 0.46 12.23 3.89
N ILE A 38 -0.35 12.55 2.87
CA ILE A 38 -0.32 11.94 1.54
C ILE A 38 0.50 12.80 0.58
N VAL A 39 0.33 14.12 0.67
CA VAL A 39 1.03 15.12 -0.15
C VAL A 39 1.90 15.98 0.75
N MET A 40 3.21 15.81 0.60
CA MET A 40 4.20 16.60 1.33
C MET A 40 4.01 18.10 1.02
N ASP A 41 4.08 18.93 2.07
CA ASP A 41 3.93 20.38 2.01
C ASP A 41 2.57 20.91 1.48
N ILE A 42 1.52 20.08 1.39
CA ILE A 42 0.22 20.53 0.86
C ILE A 42 -0.38 21.73 1.58
N ILE A 43 -0.14 21.87 2.90
CA ILE A 43 -0.59 23.03 3.68
C ILE A 43 0.10 24.31 3.20
N LYS A 44 1.39 24.25 2.88
CA LYS A 44 2.15 25.40 2.34
C LYS A 44 1.65 25.73 0.93
N TYR A 45 1.42 24.74 0.09
CA TYR A 45 0.89 24.97 -1.26
C TYR A 45 -0.53 25.54 -1.23
N ALA A 46 -1.39 25.09 -0.32
CA ALA A 46 -2.71 25.65 -0.10
C ALA A 46 -2.65 27.14 0.32
N ALA A 47 -1.73 27.48 1.24
CA ALA A 47 -1.50 28.87 1.63
C ALA A 47 -1.03 29.73 0.43
N SER A 48 -0.08 29.23 -0.37
CA SER A 48 0.37 29.91 -1.59
C SER A 48 -0.76 30.08 -2.61
N ALA A 49 -1.61 29.08 -2.79
CA ALA A 49 -2.76 29.15 -3.68
C ALA A 49 -3.77 30.23 -3.24
N LYS A 50 -4.07 30.33 -1.93
CA LYS A 50 -4.93 31.41 -1.41
C LYS A 50 -4.32 32.79 -1.56
N LEU A 51 -3.02 32.92 -1.38
CA LEU A 51 -2.31 34.18 -1.61
C LEU A 51 -2.41 34.63 -3.06
N ALA A 52 -2.39 33.69 -4.02
CA ALA A 52 -2.56 33.98 -5.44
C ALA A 52 -4.03 34.32 -5.82
N CYS A 53 -5.01 33.88 -5.03
CA CYS A 53 -6.45 34.02 -5.34
C CYS A 53 -7.21 35.02 -4.45
N LYS A 54 -6.57 36.08 -3.96
CA LYS A 54 -7.20 37.05 -3.02
C LYS A 54 -8.43 37.80 -3.57
N ALA A 55 -8.53 37.99 -4.88
CA ALA A 55 -9.65 38.66 -5.55
C ALA A 55 -10.10 37.87 -6.80
N PRO A 56 -10.78 36.73 -6.60
CA PRO A 56 -11.13 35.84 -7.70
C PRO A 56 -12.32 36.37 -8.50
N SER A 57 -12.32 36.11 -9.81
CA SER A 57 -13.43 36.40 -10.72
C SER A 57 -14.51 35.30 -10.69
N GLU A 58 -15.58 35.48 -11.49
CA GLU A 58 -16.57 34.43 -11.80
C GLU A 58 -17.38 33.92 -10.59
N ASN A 59 -17.60 34.79 -9.60
CA ASN A 59 -18.36 34.51 -8.37
C ASN A 59 -17.81 33.34 -7.54
N LEU A 60 -16.53 33.03 -7.70
CA LEU A 60 -15.82 32.11 -6.83
C LEU A 60 -15.42 32.78 -5.52
N THR A 61 -15.40 32.02 -4.42
CA THR A 61 -14.72 32.48 -3.20
C THR A 61 -13.21 32.33 -3.35
N CYS A 62 -12.45 32.96 -2.45
CA CYS A 62 -10.99 32.79 -2.41
C CYS A 62 -10.60 31.32 -2.27
N ASP A 63 -11.26 30.56 -1.38
CA ASP A 63 -11.00 29.13 -1.19
C ASP A 63 -11.35 28.29 -2.43
N GLU A 64 -12.44 28.61 -3.13
CA GLU A 64 -12.86 27.91 -4.35
C GLU A 64 -11.88 28.13 -5.50
N SER A 65 -11.48 29.39 -5.74
CA SER A 65 -10.47 29.72 -6.75
C SER A 65 -9.11 29.11 -6.38
N ALA A 66 -8.72 29.16 -5.10
CA ALA A 66 -7.47 28.59 -4.64
C ALA A 66 -7.44 27.05 -4.74
N ALA A 67 -8.58 26.37 -4.61
CA ALA A 67 -8.67 24.93 -4.87
C ALA A 67 -8.39 24.60 -6.34
N ILE A 68 -8.90 25.40 -7.28
CA ILE A 68 -8.59 25.25 -8.71
C ILE A 68 -7.09 25.52 -8.95
N TYR A 69 -6.59 26.64 -8.40
CA TYR A 69 -5.18 27.01 -8.52
C TYR A 69 -4.27 25.89 -8.01
N LEU A 70 -4.53 25.34 -6.82
CA LEU A 70 -3.76 24.25 -6.23
C LEU A 70 -3.75 22.98 -7.08
N TYR A 71 -4.87 22.64 -7.73
CA TYR A 71 -4.94 21.50 -8.65
C TYR A 71 -3.98 21.68 -9.84
N THR A 72 -3.89 22.90 -10.36
CA THR A 72 -3.09 23.23 -11.56
C THR A 72 -1.63 23.55 -11.27
N MET A 73 -1.23 23.69 -10.01
CA MET A 73 0.17 23.87 -9.62
C MET A 73 0.99 22.60 -9.94
N GLU A 74 2.27 22.77 -10.29
CA GLU A 74 3.23 21.66 -10.47
C GLU A 74 3.60 21.00 -9.12
N THR A 75 2.63 20.34 -8.51
CA THR A 75 2.76 19.64 -7.23
C THR A 75 2.28 18.19 -7.35
N GLN A 76 2.43 17.41 -6.28
CA GLN A 76 1.88 16.05 -6.23
C GLN A 76 0.36 16.02 -5.99
N CYS A 77 -0.32 17.17 -5.81
CA CYS A 77 -1.73 17.22 -5.44
C CYS A 77 -2.62 16.53 -6.50
N TYR A 78 -2.61 17.02 -7.75
CA TYR A 78 -3.44 16.43 -8.81
C TYR A 78 -3.08 14.98 -9.10
N SER A 79 -1.79 14.63 -9.10
CA SER A 79 -1.33 13.28 -9.46
C SER A 79 -1.74 12.24 -8.41
N LYS A 80 -1.64 12.57 -7.12
CA LYS A 80 -2.07 11.68 -6.02
C LYS A 80 -3.60 11.59 -5.95
N MET A 81 -4.31 12.70 -6.11
CA MET A 81 -5.77 12.71 -6.13
C MET A 81 -6.34 11.89 -7.29
N ASN A 82 -5.86 12.12 -8.51
CA ASN A 82 -6.34 11.39 -9.69
C ASN A 82 -5.96 9.91 -9.63
N LYS A 83 -4.82 9.56 -9.02
CA LYS A 83 -4.49 8.16 -8.74
C LYS A 83 -5.49 7.51 -7.78
N ALA A 84 -5.85 8.19 -6.69
CA ALA A 84 -6.83 7.68 -5.73
C ALA A 84 -8.19 7.46 -6.40
N LEU A 85 -8.68 8.44 -7.17
CA LEU A 85 -9.93 8.35 -7.94
C LEU A 85 -9.93 7.15 -8.90
N ARG A 86 -8.84 6.95 -9.65
CA ARG A 86 -8.69 5.84 -10.62
C ARG A 86 -8.64 4.46 -9.97
N LEU A 87 -8.01 4.34 -8.79
CA LEU A 87 -7.97 3.07 -8.05
C LEU A 87 -9.38 2.63 -7.62
N ASN A 88 -10.29 3.59 -7.45
CA ASN A 88 -11.68 3.36 -7.00
C ASN A 88 -11.74 2.57 -5.67
N LEU A 89 -10.75 2.78 -4.80
CA LEU A 89 -10.69 2.20 -3.46
C LEU A 89 -11.12 3.26 -2.45
N MET A 90 -12.21 2.99 -1.71
CA MET A 90 -12.81 3.95 -0.78
C MET A 90 -11.79 4.53 0.21
N GLU A 91 -10.90 3.70 0.76
CA GLU A 91 -9.88 4.11 1.72
C GLU A 91 -8.85 5.08 1.14
N GLU A 92 -8.60 5.04 -0.17
CA GLU A 92 -7.65 5.94 -0.85
C GLU A 92 -8.31 7.28 -1.20
N VAL A 93 -9.61 7.28 -1.54
CA VAL A 93 -10.33 8.50 -1.97
C VAL A 93 -10.89 9.27 -0.78
N LYS A 94 -11.30 8.60 0.31
CA LYS A 94 -11.93 9.22 1.48
C LYS A 94 -11.16 10.41 2.06
N PRO A 95 -9.82 10.38 2.18
CA PRO A 95 -9.06 11.57 2.61
C PRO A 95 -9.28 12.79 1.72
N TRP A 96 -9.56 12.59 0.43
CA TRP A 96 -9.75 13.66 -0.56
C TRP A 96 -11.17 14.26 -0.57
N PHE A 97 -12.13 13.72 0.18
CA PHE A 97 -13.54 14.12 0.03
C PHE A 97 -13.79 15.61 0.27
N LEU A 98 -13.17 16.20 1.30
CA LEU A 98 -13.33 17.62 1.58
C LEU A 98 -12.74 18.49 0.46
N TYR A 99 -11.57 18.11 -0.05
CA TYR A 99 -10.95 18.77 -1.20
C TYR A 99 -11.77 18.62 -2.48
N LEU A 100 -12.22 17.41 -2.81
CA LEU A 100 -13.08 17.13 -3.97
C LEU A 100 -14.40 17.89 -3.88
N LYS A 101 -15.00 18.02 -2.68
CA LYS A 101 -16.20 18.82 -2.46
C LYS A 101 -15.97 20.29 -2.79
N LEU A 102 -14.89 20.88 -2.26
CA LEU A 102 -14.54 22.29 -2.51
C LEU A 102 -14.23 22.52 -4.00
N PHE A 103 -13.38 21.69 -4.59
CA PHE A 103 -12.97 21.76 -5.98
C PHE A 103 -14.16 21.57 -6.95
N HIS A 104 -15.02 20.57 -6.73
CA HIS A 104 -16.22 20.37 -7.53
C HIS A 104 -17.17 21.56 -7.42
N THR A 105 -17.37 22.09 -6.21
CA THR A 105 -18.25 23.26 -5.99
C THR A 105 -17.75 24.47 -6.78
N ALA A 106 -16.43 24.71 -6.79
CA ALA A 106 -15.80 25.75 -7.60
C ALA A 106 -16.05 25.53 -9.11
N LEU A 107 -15.76 24.33 -9.64
CA LEU A 107 -15.95 24.01 -11.05
C LEU A 107 -17.41 24.13 -11.52
N ASN A 108 -18.38 23.84 -10.65
CA ASN A 108 -19.81 23.95 -11.00
C ASN A 108 -20.27 25.40 -11.17
N LYS A 109 -19.61 26.37 -10.53
CA LYS A 109 -19.90 27.79 -10.72
C LYS A 109 -19.36 28.35 -12.04
N LEU A 110 -18.37 27.68 -12.63
CA LEU A 110 -17.81 28.07 -13.93
C LEU A 110 -18.74 27.68 -15.08
N PRO A 111 -18.79 28.48 -16.17
CA PRO A 111 -19.60 28.15 -17.34
C PRO A 111 -19.10 26.87 -18.02
N CYS A 112 -20.02 26.07 -18.58
CA CYS A 112 -19.65 24.95 -19.44
C CYS A 112 -19.17 25.47 -20.79
N GLN A 113 -18.02 24.98 -21.24
CA GLN A 113 -17.45 25.27 -22.55
C GLN A 113 -17.51 24.02 -23.42
N LYS A 114 -18.25 24.11 -24.53
CA LYS A 114 -18.27 23.06 -25.55
C LYS A 114 -17.09 23.29 -26.51
N SER A 115 -16.12 22.39 -26.50
CA SER A 115 -14.93 22.50 -27.34
C SER A 115 -14.30 21.14 -27.61
N LEU A 116 -13.55 21.07 -28.72
CA LEU A 116 -12.59 19.99 -28.93
C LEU A 116 -11.39 20.24 -28.01
N VAL A 117 -11.06 19.25 -27.19
CA VAL A 117 -9.92 19.32 -26.26
C VAL A 117 -9.01 18.13 -26.45
N TRP A 118 -7.74 18.34 -26.16
CA TRP A 118 -6.67 17.39 -26.38
C TRP A 118 -5.99 17.02 -25.07
N ARG A 119 -5.66 15.74 -24.92
CA ARG A 119 -4.91 15.22 -23.77
C ARG A 119 -3.89 14.20 -24.22
N GLY A 120 -2.61 14.48 -23.97
CA GLY A 120 -1.51 13.54 -24.21
C GLY A 120 -1.18 12.72 -22.97
N ILE A 121 -0.89 11.44 -23.15
CA ILE A 121 -0.31 10.57 -22.13
C ILE A 121 0.85 9.75 -22.71
N THR A 122 1.82 9.39 -21.87
CA THR A 122 2.88 8.45 -22.22
C THR A 122 2.37 7.01 -22.18
N GLY A 123 2.74 6.19 -23.17
CA GLY A 123 2.33 4.79 -23.28
C GLY A 123 1.22 4.54 -24.31
N ASP A 124 1.12 3.29 -24.75
CA ASP A 124 0.00 2.80 -25.56
C ASP A 124 -1.13 2.31 -24.66
N VAL A 125 -2.33 2.85 -24.84
CA VAL A 125 -3.55 2.37 -24.16
C VAL A 125 -4.61 1.90 -25.14
N SER A 126 -4.28 1.76 -26.43
CA SER A 126 -5.17 1.37 -27.53
C SER A 126 -6.03 0.14 -27.18
N LEU A 127 -5.43 -0.89 -26.58
CA LEU A 127 -6.09 -2.14 -26.18
C LEU A 127 -7.23 -1.97 -25.18
N ASN A 128 -7.26 -0.86 -24.44
CA ASN A 128 -8.34 -0.57 -23.49
C ASN A 128 -9.57 0.02 -24.20
N TYR A 129 -9.41 0.59 -25.39
CA TYR A 129 -10.48 1.28 -26.08
C TYR A 129 -10.93 0.48 -27.29
N SER A 130 -12.23 0.39 -27.48
CA SER A 130 -12.81 -0.19 -28.69
C SER A 130 -13.88 0.74 -29.24
N LYS A 131 -13.95 0.86 -30.57
CA LYS A 131 -14.87 1.79 -31.25
C LYS A 131 -16.31 1.57 -30.75
N ASN A 132 -17.04 2.66 -30.56
CA ASN A 132 -18.41 2.72 -30.02
C ASN A 132 -18.59 2.27 -28.56
N THR A 133 -17.53 1.89 -27.84
CA THR A 133 -17.67 1.66 -26.40
C THR A 133 -17.93 2.95 -25.64
N LYS A 134 -18.76 2.81 -24.61
CA LYS A 134 -19.10 3.87 -23.66
C LYS A 134 -18.46 3.54 -22.33
N PHE A 135 -17.93 4.55 -21.67
CA PHE A 135 -17.32 4.40 -20.37
C PHE A 135 -17.41 5.70 -19.57
N ILE A 136 -17.10 5.59 -18.27
CA ILE A 136 -17.08 6.73 -17.35
C ILE A 136 -15.62 7.07 -17.06
N TRP A 137 -15.26 8.33 -17.26
CA TRP A 137 -13.95 8.88 -16.90
C TRP A 137 -13.93 9.15 -15.40
N THR A 138 -13.10 8.42 -14.65
CA THR A 138 -13.20 8.39 -13.18
C THR A 138 -12.36 9.47 -12.50
N GLY A 139 -11.19 9.82 -13.06
CA GLY A 139 -10.36 10.91 -12.56
C GLY A 139 -10.86 12.31 -12.97
N VAL A 140 -10.27 13.34 -12.37
CA VAL A 140 -10.31 14.69 -12.95
C VAL A 140 -9.38 14.70 -14.16
N SER A 141 -9.87 15.12 -15.32
CA SER A 141 -9.05 15.21 -16.52
C SER A 141 -8.71 16.66 -16.81
N SER A 142 -7.42 16.94 -16.97
CA SER A 142 -6.92 18.21 -17.50
C SER A 142 -6.63 18.06 -18.99
N ALA A 143 -7.28 18.86 -19.83
CA ALA A 143 -7.09 18.84 -21.27
C ALA A 143 -6.88 20.26 -21.77
N SER A 144 -6.24 20.43 -22.93
CA SER A 144 -6.04 21.74 -23.53
C SER A 144 -6.91 21.93 -24.76
N THR A 145 -7.35 23.15 -25.00
CA THR A 145 -7.90 23.53 -26.32
C THR A 145 -6.81 23.80 -27.35
N ASP A 146 -5.57 24.00 -26.90
CA ASP A 146 -4.42 24.26 -27.75
C ASP A 146 -3.54 22.99 -27.85
N ILE A 147 -3.47 22.44 -29.06
CA ILE A 147 -2.66 21.24 -29.33
C ILE A 147 -1.16 21.51 -29.18
N SER A 148 -0.70 22.76 -29.34
CA SER A 148 0.71 23.12 -29.26
C SER A 148 1.30 22.93 -27.85
N VAL A 149 0.45 23.04 -26.82
CA VAL A 149 0.81 22.80 -25.41
C VAL A 149 1.19 21.33 -25.17
N LEU A 150 0.78 20.41 -26.05
CA LEU A 150 1.02 18.98 -25.90
C LEU A 150 2.41 18.50 -26.27
N HIS A 151 3.26 19.33 -26.87
CA HIS A 151 4.65 18.95 -27.18
C HIS A 151 5.42 18.49 -25.93
N CYS A 152 5.12 19.07 -24.77
CA CYS A 152 5.70 18.67 -23.49
C CYS A 152 5.18 17.33 -22.95
N PHE A 153 4.06 16.82 -23.47
CA PHE A 153 3.38 15.60 -23.02
C PHE A 153 3.49 14.43 -23.99
N LEU A 154 4.11 14.64 -25.16
CA LEU A 154 4.37 13.63 -26.19
C LEU A 154 5.89 13.55 -26.44
N PRO A 155 6.68 12.99 -25.49
CA PRO A 155 8.13 12.93 -25.63
C PRO A 155 8.56 12.12 -26.85
N ASN A 156 9.54 12.66 -27.58
CA ASN A 156 10.18 11.96 -28.69
C ASN A 156 10.81 10.65 -28.18
N ASN A 157 10.62 9.55 -28.92
CA ASN A 157 11.17 8.20 -28.67
C ASN A 157 10.39 7.27 -27.72
N THR A 158 9.17 7.62 -27.30
CA THR A 158 8.28 6.67 -26.61
C THR A 158 6.91 6.64 -27.27
N HIS A 159 6.29 5.46 -27.39
CA HIS A 159 4.91 5.38 -27.87
C HIS A 159 4.00 6.16 -26.90
N CYS A 160 3.18 7.05 -27.44
CA CYS A 160 2.27 7.90 -26.66
C CYS A 160 0.83 7.73 -27.13
N THR A 161 -0.13 8.08 -26.28
CA THR A 161 -1.54 8.15 -26.67
C THR A 161 -2.03 9.59 -26.59
N LEU A 162 -2.66 10.06 -27.66
CA LEU A 162 -3.33 11.35 -27.75
C LEU A 162 -4.85 11.14 -27.78
N PHE A 163 -5.53 11.69 -26.78
CA PHE A 163 -6.99 11.76 -26.78
C PHE A 163 -7.46 13.04 -27.46
N SER A 164 -8.39 12.89 -28.39
CA SER A 164 -9.13 13.95 -29.06
C SER A 164 -10.57 13.91 -28.56
N ILE A 165 -10.94 14.79 -27.63
CA ILE A 165 -12.21 14.71 -26.90
C ILE A 165 -13.13 15.84 -27.33
N ASN A 166 -14.27 15.51 -27.93
CA ASN A 166 -15.35 16.47 -28.17
C ASN A 166 -16.14 16.66 -26.85
N SER A 167 -15.73 17.65 -26.05
CA SER A 167 -16.32 17.95 -24.75
C SER A 167 -17.51 18.90 -24.88
N ARG A 168 -18.54 18.66 -24.07
CA ARG A 168 -19.76 19.45 -23.97
C ARG A 168 -19.85 20.21 -22.66
N TYR A 169 -19.35 19.63 -21.57
CA TYR A 169 -19.49 20.18 -20.21
C TYR A 169 -18.15 20.52 -19.54
N GLY A 170 -17.06 20.56 -20.31
CA GLY A 170 -15.74 20.97 -19.82
C GLY A 170 -15.78 22.37 -19.20
N LYS A 171 -14.94 22.58 -18.18
CA LYS A 171 -14.84 23.84 -17.45
C LYS A 171 -13.51 24.51 -17.75
N SER A 172 -13.54 25.70 -18.34
CA SER A 172 -12.30 26.47 -18.50
C SER A 172 -11.83 26.98 -17.15
N VAL A 173 -10.58 26.69 -16.81
CA VAL A 173 -9.96 27.12 -15.54
C VAL A 173 -8.83 28.12 -15.76
N VAL A 174 -8.66 28.63 -16.99
CA VAL A 174 -7.54 29.50 -17.38
C VAL A 174 -7.35 30.68 -16.43
N LYS A 175 -8.44 31.35 -16.01
CA LYS A 175 -8.39 32.50 -15.09
C LYS A 175 -8.03 32.15 -13.65
N HIS A 176 -8.11 30.87 -13.29
CA HIS A 176 -7.95 30.35 -11.95
C HIS A 176 -6.80 29.33 -11.86
N SER A 177 -6.04 29.16 -12.95
CA SER A 177 -4.94 28.19 -13.07
C SER A 177 -3.60 28.84 -12.72
N ALA A 178 -2.70 28.06 -12.14
CA ALA A 178 -1.30 28.41 -11.94
C ALA A 178 -0.53 28.45 -13.28
N MET A 179 -1.05 27.81 -14.32
CA MET A 179 -0.47 27.70 -15.66
C MET A 179 -1.49 28.15 -16.73
N PRO A 180 -1.87 29.45 -16.78
CA PRO A 180 -2.93 29.93 -17.68
C PRO A 180 -2.64 29.68 -19.17
N ASN A 181 -1.36 29.63 -19.55
CA ASN A 181 -0.93 29.37 -20.93
C ASN A 181 -1.25 27.94 -21.41
N GLU A 182 -1.58 27.01 -20.52
CA GLU A 182 -1.99 25.66 -20.92
C GLU A 182 -3.41 25.62 -21.53
N CYS A 183 -4.15 26.74 -21.56
CA CYS A 183 -5.52 26.83 -22.10
C CYS A 183 -6.44 25.71 -21.57
N GLU A 184 -6.32 25.47 -20.25
CA GLU A 184 -6.79 24.27 -19.58
C GLU A 184 -8.31 24.21 -19.44
N ILE A 185 -8.87 23.08 -19.87
CA ILE A 185 -10.26 22.66 -19.73
C ILE A 185 -10.29 21.42 -18.83
N ILE A 186 -11.03 21.52 -17.73
CA ILE A 186 -11.24 20.40 -16.81
C ILE A 186 -12.48 19.61 -17.21
N LEU A 187 -12.32 18.30 -17.37
CA LEU A 187 -13.41 17.33 -17.35
C LEU A 187 -13.56 16.78 -15.93
N ILE A 188 -14.77 16.90 -15.37
CA ILE A 188 -15.04 16.47 -14.00
C ILE A 188 -15.09 14.93 -13.88
N PRO A 189 -14.81 14.39 -12.68
CA PRO A 189 -15.00 12.97 -12.40
C PRO A 189 -16.43 12.53 -12.73
N GLY A 190 -16.59 11.37 -13.35
CA GLY A 190 -17.90 10.86 -13.77
C GLY A 190 -18.32 11.26 -15.19
N THR A 191 -17.46 11.93 -15.96
CA THR A 191 -17.73 12.30 -17.36
C THR A 191 -17.97 11.06 -18.22
N ARG A 192 -19.09 10.99 -18.94
CA ARG A 192 -19.44 9.86 -19.82
C ARG A 192 -18.91 10.10 -21.22
N LEU A 193 -18.06 9.21 -21.70
CA LEU A 193 -17.40 9.33 -22.99
C LEU A 193 -17.71 8.11 -23.85
N ARG A 194 -17.76 8.33 -25.16
CA ARG A 194 -17.90 7.28 -26.17
C ARG A 194 -16.72 7.32 -27.12
N VAL A 195 -16.12 6.18 -27.40
CA VAL A 195 -15.05 6.04 -28.40
C VAL A 195 -15.65 6.18 -29.81
N LYS A 196 -15.17 7.15 -30.59
CA LYS A 196 -15.57 7.39 -31.97
C LYS A 196 -14.66 6.71 -32.98
N GLY A 197 -13.37 6.69 -32.69
CA GLY A 197 -12.34 6.19 -33.59
C GLY A 197 -11.02 6.01 -32.86
N ILE A 198 -10.21 5.10 -33.39
CA ILE A 198 -8.86 4.82 -32.92
C ILE A 198 -7.98 4.79 -34.16
N LEU A 199 -6.89 5.55 -34.15
CA LEU A 199 -5.83 5.49 -35.15
C LEU A 199 -4.56 5.04 -34.43
N ASP A 200 -4.11 3.83 -34.74
CA ASP A 200 -2.89 3.27 -34.19
C ASP A 200 -1.73 3.44 -35.20
N LYS A 201 -0.63 4.02 -34.73
CA LYS A 201 0.63 4.20 -35.48
C LYS A 201 1.80 3.81 -34.58
N PRO A 202 2.94 3.38 -35.15
CA PRO A 202 4.06 2.81 -34.38
C PRO A 202 4.53 3.63 -33.16
N SER A 203 4.48 4.96 -33.23
CA SER A 203 4.91 5.87 -32.16
C SER A 203 3.77 6.67 -31.50
N LEU A 204 2.55 6.58 -32.01
CA LEU A 204 1.43 7.42 -31.57
C LEU A 204 0.09 6.73 -31.81
N THR A 205 -0.66 6.53 -30.75
CA THR A 205 -2.08 6.17 -30.83
C THR A 205 -2.94 7.42 -30.66
N ILE A 206 -3.92 7.64 -31.54
CA ILE A 206 -4.93 8.70 -31.40
C ILE A 206 -6.28 8.07 -31.10
N ILE A 207 -6.91 8.48 -30.00
CA ILE A 207 -8.23 8.00 -29.57
C ILE A 207 -9.21 9.17 -29.60
N GLN A 208 -10.21 9.08 -30.49
CA GLN A 208 -11.27 10.07 -30.59
C GLN A 208 -12.42 9.72 -29.64
N LEU A 209 -12.80 10.65 -28.78
CA LEU A 209 -13.85 10.51 -27.79
C LEU A 209 -14.94 11.57 -28.01
N GLU A 210 -16.20 11.22 -27.77
CA GLU A 210 -17.32 12.16 -27.68
C GLU A 210 -17.97 12.09 -26.30
N GLU A 211 -18.15 13.25 -25.67
CA GLU A 211 -18.91 13.35 -24.42
C GLU A 211 -20.41 13.17 -24.65
N GLU A 212 -21.01 12.23 -23.92
CA GLU A 212 -22.44 11.93 -24.02
C GLU A 212 -23.29 13.00 -23.34
N ARG A 213 -24.49 13.25 -23.88
CA ARG A 213 -25.49 14.08 -23.19
C ARG A 213 -25.92 13.37 -21.91
N ASN A 214 -25.56 13.92 -20.76
CA ASN A 214 -26.09 13.50 -19.47
C ASN A 214 -27.28 14.38 -19.08
N PRO A 215 -28.52 13.84 -18.96
CA PRO A 215 -29.69 14.62 -18.57
C PRO A 215 -29.63 15.16 -17.12
N LYS A 216 -28.75 14.62 -16.26
CA LYS A 216 -28.55 15.12 -14.88
C LYS A 216 -27.74 16.42 -14.79
N PHE A 217 -27.06 16.84 -15.86
CA PHE A 217 -26.28 18.09 -15.92
C PHE A 217 -27.01 19.19 -16.73
N LYS A 218 -28.35 19.16 -16.79
CA LYS A 218 -29.08 20.35 -17.19
C LYS A 218 -28.78 21.45 -16.16
N GLY A 219 -28.20 22.55 -16.62
CA GLY A 219 -27.97 23.74 -15.80
C GLY A 219 -29.25 24.09 -15.02
N ASN A 220 -29.05 24.44 -13.75
CA ASN A 220 -30.03 24.55 -12.66
C ASN A 220 -30.30 23.23 -11.93
N LEU A 221 -29.39 22.85 -11.02
CA LEU A 221 -29.84 22.12 -9.83
C LEU A 221 -30.67 23.11 -9.01
N ALA A 222 -31.97 22.86 -8.98
CA ALA A 222 -32.95 23.63 -8.24
C ALA A 222 -32.51 23.82 -6.79
N VAL A 223 -32.72 25.05 -6.32
CA VAL A 223 -32.78 25.47 -4.92
C VAL A 223 -33.40 24.35 -4.07
N LEU A 224 -32.64 23.82 -3.11
CA LEU A 224 -33.21 23.06 -2.01
C LEU A 224 -34.12 24.03 -1.23
N PRO A 225 -35.43 23.76 -1.11
CA PRO A 225 -36.31 24.64 -0.37
C PRO A 225 -36.00 24.53 1.13
N GLY A 226 -35.65 25.65 1.77
CA GLY A 226 -35.73 25.78 3.21
C GLY A 226 -34.50 26.29 3.95
N ILE A 227 -33.88 27.38 3.51
CA ILE A 227 -33.14 28.26 4.44
C ILE A 227 -33.45 29.71 4.05
N LYS A 228 -34.25 30.41 4.88
CA LYS A 228 -34.44 31.86 4.75
C LYS A 228 -33.13 32.57 5.13
N PRO A 229 -32.71 33.64 4.44
CA PRO A 229 -31.55 34.42 4.85
C PRO A 229 -31.90 35.17 6.15
N VAL A 230 -31.09 34.98 7.19
CA VAL A 230 -31.09 35.87 8.36
C VAL A 230 -30.17 37.04 8.02
N ALA A 231 -30.73 38.25 8.12
CA ALA A 231 -30.06 39.50 7.82
C ALA A 231 -28.90 39.78 8.78
N HIS A 232 -27.90 40.47 8.24
CA HIS A 232 -26.78 41.05 8.97
C HIS A 232 -27.23 42.04 10.05
N THR A 233 -26.62 41.93 11.22
CA THR A 233 -26.41 43.05 12.14
C THR A 233 -25.00 42.92 12.74
N GLU A 234 -24.11 43.85 12.40
CA GLU A 234 -23.00 44.22 13.30
C GLU A 234 -23.60 44.86 14.57
N PRO A 235 -22.92 44.80 15.75
CA PRO A 235 -21.98 45.88 16.03
C PRO A 235 -20.76 45.51 16.93
N SER A 236 -19.66 46.24 16.65
CA SER A 236 -18.69 46.89 17.55
C SER A 236 -18.17 46.28 18.87
N SER A 237 -16.84 46.42 18.99
CA SER A 237 -16.04 46.91 20.14
C SER A 237 -15.81 46.04 21.40
N SER A 238 -14.53 45.66 21.54
CA SER A 238 -13.67 45.69 22.73
C SER A 238 -14.28 45.40 24.12
N ILE A 239 -13.75 44.36 24.78
CA ILE A 239 -13.31 44.39 26.19
C ILE A 239 -12.15 43.39 26.34
N LYS A 240 -11.06 43.87 26.93
CA LYS A 240 -9.93 43.09 27.44
C LYS A 240 -10.33 42.53 28.80
N ASP A 241 -9.98 41.29 29.11
CA ASP A 241 -9.57 40.90 30.46
C ASP A 241 -8.69 39.65 30.46
N LYS A 242 -7.71 39.66 31.36
CA LYS A 242 -6.67 38.67 31.61
C LYS A 242 -7.15 37.58 32.60
N VAL A 243 -6.30 36.55 32.76
CA VAL A 243 -6.13 35.61 33.92
C VAL A 243 -6.77 34.22 33.73
N PRO A 244 -6.17 33.08 34.18
CA PRO A 244 -4.84 32.47 33.97
C PRO A 244 -4.95 30.98 33.52
N PRO A 245 -3.85 30.20 33.33
CA PRO A 245 -3.94 28.79 32.94
C PRO A 245 -3.84 27.88 34.17
N ASP A 246 -4.86 27.04 34.44
CA ASP A 246 -4.63 25.69 34.96
C ASP A 246 -5.90 24.80 35.07
N SER A 247 -5.66 23.50 35.05
CA SER A 247 -6.52 22.37 35.48
C SER A 247 -7.40 21.65 34.44
N LEU A 248 -6.78 21.01 33.44
CA LEU A 248 -7.36 19.80 32.82
C LEU A 248 -7.09 18.59 33.72
N LYS A 249 -8.13 18.23 34.48
CA LYS A 249 -8.23 17.09 35.37
C LYS A 249 -7.90 15.77 34.64
N LYS A 250 -7.08 14.96 35.31
CA LYS A 250 -6.85 13.53 35.08
C LYS A 250 -8.19 12.81 34.94
N ASN A 251 -8.41 12.12 33.81
CA ASN A 251 -9.48 11.13 33.68
C ASN A 251 -8.94 9.73 33.91
N ALA A 252 -9.70 9.03 34.73
CA ALA A 252 -9.32 7.85 35.47
C ALA A 252 -9.24 6.58 34.64
N ILE A 253 -8.48 5.65 35.22
CA ILE A 253 -8.42 4.21 35.03
C ILE A 253 -9.82 3.63 34.76
N LEU A 254 -9.98 2.82 33.69
CA LEU A 254 -10.99 1.75 33.66
C LEU A 254 -10.34 0.48 34.28
N PRO A 255 -10.80 0.04 35.47
CA PRO A 255 -10.60 -1.33 35.95
C PRO A 255 -11.59 -2.26 35.22
N ALA A 256 -11.51 -3.57 35.48
CA ALA A 256 -12.61 -4.48 35.21
C ALA A 256 -13.93 -3.82 35.62
N ILE A 257 -15.00 -3.94 34.81
CA ILE A 257 -16.31 -3.38 35.13
C ILE A 257 -16.82 -4.12 36.38
N LYS A 258 -16.42 -3.65 37.56
CA LYS A 258 -17.22 -3.80 38.77
C LYS A 258 -18.43 -2.94 38.52
N MET A 259 -19.56 -3.57 38.18
CA MET A 259 -20.84 -2.87 38.27
C MET A 259 -20.98 -2.41 39.72
N GLU A 260 -21.11 -1.10 39.93
CA GLU A 260 -21.64 -0.60 41.20
C GLU A 260 -22.98 -1.29 41.42
N SER A 261 -23.07 -1.99 42.55
CA SER A 261 -24.19 -2.85 42.90
C SER A 261 -25.43 -1.99 43.16
N GLU A 262 -26.27 -1.82 42.13
CA GLU A 262 -27.66 -1.44 42.35
C GLU A 262 -28.32 -2.51 43.24
N LYS A 263 -28.55 -2.15 44.50
CA LYS A 263 -29.27 -2.89 45.57
C LYS A 263 -29.32 -4.42 45.37
N GLN A 264 -28.19 -5.09 45.59
CA GLN A 264 -28.20 -6.52 45.88
C GLN A 264 -28.78 -6.74 47.28
N THR A 265 -29.96 -7.35 47.35
CA THR A 265 -30.60 -7.69 48.63
C THR A 265 -30.51 -9.20 48.87
N THR A 266 -30.12 -9.58 50.08
CA THR A 266 -30.34 -10.94 50.59
C THR A 266 -31.78 -11.07 51.06
N ILE A 267 -32.49 -12.09 50.59
CA ILE A 267 -33.71 -12.54 51.28
C ILE A 267 -33.25 -13.52 52.35
N ASP A 268 -33.68 -13.30 53.59
CA ASP A 268 -33.28 -14.14 54.72
C ASP A 268 -33.76 -15.58 54.50
N ASN A 269 -32.81 -16.51 54.59
CA ASN A 269 -32.98 -17.94 54.32
C ASN A 269 -32.97 -18.77 55.60
N SER A 270 -33.26 -18.16 56.76
CA SER A 270 -33.44 -18.91 58.02
C SER A 270 -34.34 -20.12 57.79
N GLU A 271 -33.90 -21.30 58.23
CA GLU A 271 -34.61 -22.58 58.21
C GLU A 271 -35.86 -22.51 59.12
N ALA A 272 -36.85 -21.73 58.72
CA ALA A 272 -38.18 -21.77 59.30
C ALA A 272 -38.99 -22.82 58.53
N GLU A 273 -39.65 -23.73 59.25
CA GLU A 273 -40.66 -24.62 58.68
C GLU A 273 -41.71 -23.79 57.93
N LYS A 274 -41.60 -23.73 56.60
CA LYS A 274 -42.59 -23.08 55.75
C LYS A 274 -43.50 -24.16 55.18
N THR A 275 -44.77 -24.09 55.53
CA THR A 275 -45.81 -24.85 54.84
C THR A 275 -45.99 -24.25 53.46
N LEU A 276 -45.59 -25.00 52.42
CA LEU A 276 -45.71 -24.58 51.03
C LEU A 276 -46.80 -25.41 50.36
N THR A 277 -47.70 -24.74 49.64
CA THR A 277 -48.72 -25.41 48.83
C THR A 277 -48.08 -25.86 47.52
N CYS A 278 -48.13 -27.16 47.22
CA CYS A 278 -47.65 -27.69 45.95
C CYS A 278 -48.50 -27.13 44.80
N PRO A 279 -47.91 -26.52 43.75
CA PRO A 279 -48.67 -25.99 42.63
C PRO A 279 -49.45 -27.07 41.86
N HIS A 280 -48.97 -28.33 41.86
CA HIS A 280 -49.60 -29.43 41.13
C HIS A 280 -50.80 -30.04 41.85
N CYS A 281 -50.69 -30.36 43.14
CA CYS A 281 -51.74 -31.08 43.88
C CYS A 281 -52.47 -30.25 44.94
N GLN A 282 -52.10 -28.97 45.10
CA GLN A 282 -52.67 -28.03 46.07
C GLN A 282 -52.58 -28.49 47.54
N LYS A 283 -51.82 -29.56 47.84
CA LYS A 283 -51.58 -30.01 49.20
C LYS A 283 -50.52 -29.13 49.86
N LYS A 284 -50.76 -28.75 51.11
CA LYS A 284 -49.76 -28.12 51.98
C LYS A 284 -48.74 -29.19 52.37
N ASN A 285 -47.49 -29.03 51.94
CA ASN A 285 -46.40 -29.88 52.38
C ASN A 285 -45.56 -29.13 53.43
N THR A 286 -45.20 -29.84 54.48
CA THR A 286 -44.20 -29.41 55.46
C THR A 286 -42.85 -29.89 54.95
N TYR A 287 -42.01 -28.97 54.48
CA TYR A 287 -40.67 -29.32 53.99
C TYR A 287 -39.66 -29.24 55.14
N ILE A 288 -38.93 -30.33 55.38
CA ILE A 288 -37.95 -30.46 56.48
C ILE A 288 -36.72 -29.53 56.27
N SER A 289 -36.46 -29.09 55.02
CA SER A 289 -35.55 -27.97 54.75
C SER A 289 -35.83 -27.37 53.36
N TYR A 290 -36.30 -26.12 53.31
CA TYR A 290 -36.46 -25.37 52.05
C TYR A 290 -35.23 -24.48 51.83
N LYS A 291 -34.43 -24.76 50.79
CA LYS A 291 -33.43 -23.82 50.28
C LYS A 291 -34.03 -23.02 49.13
N GLN A 292 -34.05 -21.70 49.25
CA GLN A 292 -34.54 -20.81 48.20
C GLN A 292 -33.76 -21.02 46.89
N GLY A 293 -34.47 -21.21 45.77
CA GLY A 293 -33.85 -21.63 44.51
C GLY A 293 -33.41 -23.10 44.47
N GLY A 294 -33.90 -23.95 45.37
CA GLY A 294 -33.80 -25.41 45.32
C GLY A 294 -34.91 -26.06 44.46
N THR A 295 -34.77 -27.36 44.19
CA THR A 295 -35.85 -28.18 43.63
C THR A 295 -36.64 -28.77 44.80
N CYS A 296 -37.96 -28.63 44.77
CA CYS A 296 -38.87 -29.13 45.79
C CYS A 296 -39.59 -30.36 45.25
N THR A 297 -39.53 -31.48 45.98
CA THR A 297 -40.29 -32.70 45.64
C THR A 297 -41.52 -32.77 46.53
N CYS A 298 -42.70 -32.80 45.93
CA CYS A 298 -43.97 -32.97 46.65
C CYS A 298 -44.20 -34.45 47.02
N SER A 299 -45.06 -34.68 48.02
CA SER A 299 -45.67 -35.98 48.31
C SER A 299 -46.43 -36.62 47.14
N CYS A 300 -46.74 -35.88 46.08
CA CYS A 300 -47.31 -36.40 44.83
C CYS A 300 -46.22 -36.69 43.78
N GLU A 301 -44.97 -36.84 44.20
CA GLU A 301 -43.76 -37.12 43.40
C GLU A 301 -43.37 -36.03 42.38
N ALA A 302 -44.24 -35.03 42.14
CA ALA A 302 -43.93 -33.89 41.31
C ALA A 302 -42.77 -33.07 41.91
N SER A 303 -41.75 -32.83 41.10
CA SER A 303 -40.63 -31.96 41.41
C SER A 303 -40.82 -30.62 40.72
N TYR A 304 -40.71 -29.50 41.44
CA TYR A 304 -40.85 -28.15 40.88
C TYR A 304 -39.73 -27.23 41.38
N LYS A 305 -39.49 -26.12 40.67
CA LYS A 305 -38.59 -25.06 41.12
C LYS A 305 -39.39 -23.90 41.68
N GLN A 306 -38.92 -23.31 42.78
CA GLN A 306 -39.51 -22.09 43.33
C GLN A 306 -38.43 -21.02 43.60
N VAL A 307 -38.66 -19.81 43.09
CA VAL A 307 -37.82 -18.63 43.34
C VAL A 307 -38.68 -17.46 43.76
N THR A 308 -38.42 -16.91 44.94
CA THR A 308 -39.10 -15.71 45.43
C THR A 308 -38.67 -14.47 44.64
N CYS A 309 -39.63 -13.69 44.16
CA CYS A 309 -39.35 -12.42 43.51
C CYS A 309 -38.81 -11.40 44.53
N PRO A 310 -37.68 -10.73 44.25
CA PRO A 310 -37.15 -9.70 45.15
C PRO A 310 -37.99 -8.41 45.18
N HIS A 311 -38.89 -8.20 44.21
CA HIS A 311 -39.71 -6.99 44.11
C HIS A 311 -41.02 -7.05 44.90
N CYS A 312 -41.69 -8.21 44.91
CA CYS A 312 -43.01 -8.37 45.54
C CYS A 312 -43.06 -9.47 46.59
N HIS A 313 -41.93 -10.16 46.83
CA HIS A 313 -41.79 -11.27 47.76
C HIS A 313 -42.71 -12.48 47.50
N LYS A 314 -43.41 -12.50 46.37
CA LYS A 314 -44.23 -13.64 45.92
C LYS A 314 -43.38 -14.67 45.16
N PRO A 315 -43.70 -15.97 45.26
CA PRO A 315 -42.97 -17.02 44.57
C PRO A 315 -43.28 -17.06 43.06
N ASN A 316 -42.28 -17.43 42.27
CA ASN A 316 -42.41 -17.89 40.90
C ASN A 316 -42.13 -19.39 40.85
N TYR A 317 -42.88 -20.12 40.03
CA TYR A 317 -42.85 -21.56 39.95
C TYR A 317 -42.50 -22.03 38.54
N TRP A 318 -41.76 -23.13 38.47
CA TRP A 318 -41.55 -23.90 37.24
C TRP A 318 -41.93 -25.34 37.52
N GLU A 319 -42.91 -25.85 36.78
CA GLU A 319 -43.40 -27.23 36.92
C GLU A 319 -42.31 -28.24 36.58
N ASN A 320 -41.50 -27.98 35.56
CA ASN A 320 -40.29 -28.74 35.29
C ASN A 320 -39.07 -27.97 35.83
N PRO A 321 -38.33 -28.52 36.81
CA PRO A 321 -37.17 -27.84 37.38
C PRO A 321 -36.07 -27.52 36.37
N ASN A 322 -36.02 -28.24 35.24
CA ASN A 322 -35.05 -28.03 34.17
C ASN A 322 -35.33 -26.77 33.32
N ASP A 323 -36.56 -26.25 33.34
CA ASP A 323 -36.91 -25.00 32.65
C ASP A 323 -36.33 -23.78 33.37
N TYR A 324 -35.98 -23.95 34.65
CA TYR A 324 -35.25 -22.95 35.42
C TYR A 324 -33.75 -23.02 35.14
N VAL A 325 -33.23 -22.01 34.46
CA VAL A 325 -31.79 -21.81 34.28
C VAL A 325 -31.35 -20.65 35.17
N ALA A 326 -30.50 -20.94 36.16
CA ALA A 326 -29.90 -19.91 37.01
C ALA A 326 -29.21 -18.85 36.14
N SER A 327 -29.25 -17.58 36.54
CA SER A 327 -28.79 -16.41 35.78
C SER A 327 -29.68 -15.92 34.63
N ASN A 328 -30.65 -16.70 34.14
CA ASN A 328 -31.58 -16.20 33.12
C ASN A 328 -32.48 -15.11 33.69
N ARG A 329 -32.93 -14.20 32.81
CA ARG A 329 -33.95 -13.21 33.14
C ARG A 329 -35.25 -13.92 33.49
N ILE A 330 -35.75 -13.65 34.69
CA ILE A 330 -37.02 -14.18 35.22
C ILE A 330 -38.03 -13.04 35.18
N HIS A 331 -39.08 -13.20 34.40
CA HIS A 331 -40.24 -12.30 34.44
C HIS A 331 -41.17 -12.72 35.58
N CYS A 332 -41.39 -11.86 36.57
CA CYS A 332 -42.25 -12.24 37.68
C CYS A 332 -43.73 -12.21 37.29
N ALA A 333 -44.41 -13.35 37.35
CA ALA A 333 -45.85 -13.46 37.04
C ALA A 333 -46.75 -12.61 37.96
N ASN A 334 -46.27 -12.25 39.15
CA ASN A 334 -47.07 -11.54 40.16
C ASN A 334 -46.97 -10.02 40.08
N CYS A 335 -45.84 -9.44 39.65
CA CYS A 335 -45.63 -8.00 39.62
C CYS A 335 -45.10 -7.48 38.28
N SER A 336 -44.93 -8.37 37.29
CA SER A 336 -44.46 -8.09 35.94
C SER A 336 -43.08 -7.42 35.86
N LYS A 337 -42.30 -7.44 36.95
CA LYS A 337 -40.92 -6.96 36.97
C LYS A 337 -39.96 -8.12 36.68
N ASP A 338 -38.94 -7.82 35.90
CA ASP A 338 -37.86 -8.75 35.61
C ASP A 338 -36.84 -8.77 36.75
N PHE A 339 -36.22 -9.92 37.00
CA PHE A 339 -35.06 -10.05 37.88
C PHE A 339 -34.17 -11.23 37.45
N GLN A 340 -32.96 -11.34 38.00
CA GLN A 340 -32.13 -12.54 37.88
C GLN A 340 -31.71 -13.03 39.27
N GLN A 341 -31.43 -14.33 39.39
CA GLN A 341 -30.97 -14.96 40.62
C GLN A 341 -29.74 -15.84 40.35
N LEU A 342 -28.74 -15.72 41.22
CA LEU A 342 -27.52 -16.54 41.23
C LEU A 342 -27.31 -17.12 42.63
N THR A 343 -26.94 -18.39 42.73
CA THR A 343 -26.57 -19.01 44.01
C THR A 343 -25.06 -18.92 44.21
N CYS A 344 -24.63 -18.33 45.33
CA CYS A 344 -23.20 -18.23 45.64
C CYS A 344 -22.61 -19.62 45.92
N PRO A 345 -21.52 -20.03 45.25
CA PRO A 345 -20.92 -21.35 45.47
C PRO A 345 -20.16 -21.48 46.79
N HIS A 346 -19.99 -20.39 47.54
CA HIS A 346 -19.25 -20.37 48.81
C HIS A 346 -20.15 -20.53 50.04
N CYS A 347 -21.34 -19.91 50.03
CA CYS A 347 -22.25 -19.90 51.18
C CYS A 347 -23.68 -20.35 50.82
N SER A 348 -23.92 -20.75 49.57
CA SER A 348 -25.24 -21.17 49.05
C SER A 348 -26.33 -20.09 49.12
N GLN A 349 -26.00 -18.84 49.46
CA GLN A 349 -26.96 -17.74 49.50
C GLN A 349 -27.28 -17.21 48.11
N CYS A 350 -28.53 -16.78 47.91
CA CYS A 350 -29.00 -16.21 46.65
C CYS A 350 -28.61 -14.74 46.51
N ASN A 351 -28.07 -14.39 45.35
CA ASN A 351 -27.81 -13.02 44.91
C ASN A 351 -28.87 -12.64 43.88
N TYR A 352 -29.55 -11.53 44.12
CA TYR A 352 -30.62 -11.03 43.27
C TYR A 352 -30.19 -9.78 42.51
N PHE A 353 -30.52 -9.73 41.21
CA PHE A 353 -30.31 -8.57 40.35
C PHE A 353 -31.68 -8.03 39.94
N MET A 354 -32.11 -6.97 40.61
CA MET A 354 -33.48 -6.44 40.50
C MET A 354 -33.84 -5.93 39.10
N ASN A 355 -32.85 -5.54 38.28
CA ASN A 355 -33.06 -5.00 36.94
C ASN A 355 -32.80 -6.04 35.83
N ALA A 356 -32.55 -7.30 36.20
CA ALA A 356 -32.15 -8.36 35.27
C ALA A 356 -31.03 -7.91 34.31
N ASN A 357 -30.01 -7.27 34.88
CA ASN A 357 -28.86 -6.67 34.21
C ASN A 357 -27.53 -7.42 34.46
N TYR A 358 -27.57 -8.57 35.13
CA TYR A 358 -26.39 -9.45 35.22
C TYR A 358 -26.05 -9.97 33.82
N ILE A 359 -24.82 -9.68 33.42
CA ILE A 359 -24.21 -10.23 32.21
C ILE A 359 -23.40 -11.45 32.64
N GLU A 360 -23.70 -12.59 32.01
CA GLU A 360 -23.00 -13.83 32.25
C GLU A 360 -21.46 -13.68 32.14
N GLY A 361 -20.69 -14.41 32.95
CA GLY A 361 -19.23 -14.29 32.99
C GLY A 361 -18.69 -13.08 33.78
N ASN A 362 -19.51 -12.08 34.10
CA ASN A 362 -19.08 -10.99 34.99
C ASN A 362 -18.80 -11.52 36.40
N VAL A 363 -17.83 -10.89 37.06
CA VAL A 363 -17.51 -11.17 38.47
C VAL A 363 -18.65 -10.67 39.36
N VAL A 364 -19.13 -11.54 40.23
CA VAL A 364 -20.18 -11.26 41.21
C VAL A 364 -19.59 -11.39 42.61
N ASP A 365 -19.61 -10.30 43.37
CA ASP A 365 -19.31 -10.33 44.79
C ASP A 365 -20.57 -10.79 45.55
N CYS A 366 -20.49 -11.89 46.29
CA CYS A 366 -21.62 -12.39 47.05
C CYS A 366 -22.04 -11.39 48.13
N CYS A 367 -23.30 -10.94 48.12
CA CYS A 367 -23.80 -9.99 49.12
C CYS A 367 -23.68 -10.51 50.56
N ALA A 368 -23.79 -11.83 50.78
CA ALA A 368 -23.71 -12.47 52.08
C ALA A 368 -22.27 -12.71 52.57
N CYS A 369 -21.45 -13.46 51.81
CA CYS A 369 -20.11 -13.86 52.27
C CYS A 369 -18.95 -13.00 51.72
N LYS A 370 -19.25 -12.01 50.87
CA LYS A 370 -18.30 -11.11 50.20
C LYS A 370 -17.26 -11.76 49.30
N LYS A 371 -17.29 -13.09 49.12
CA LYS A 371 -16.44 -13.80 48.16
C LYS A 371 -16.96 -13.62 46.74
N SER A 372 -16.04 -13.35 45.81
CA SER A 372 -16.32 -13.22 44.38
C SER A 372 -16.51 -14.59 43.73
N PHE A 373 -17.34 -14.66 42.69
CA PHE A 373 -17.47 -15.83 41.81
C PHE A 373 -17.93 -15.39 40.41
N GLN A 374 -17.82 -16.28 39.43
CA GLN A 374 -18.37 -16.07 38.08
C GLN A 374 -19.25 -17.24 37.68
N VAL A 375 -20.26 -16.99 36.84
CA VAL A 375 -21.15 -18.03 36.30
C VAL A 375 -21.28 -17.87 34.80
N MET A 376 -21.08 -18.97 34.05
CA MET A 376 -21.38 -19.09 32.63
C MET A 376 -22.28 -20.28 32.29
N ILE A 377 -23.19 -20.11 31.35
CA ILE A 377 -24.15 -21.10 30.87
C ILE A 377 -23.59 -21.79 29.63
N CYS A 378 -23.47 -23.11 29.69
CA CYS A 378 -23.06 -23.91 28.53
C CYS A 378 -24.08 -23.77 27.40
N THR A 379 -23.61 -23.43 26.21
CA THR A 379 -24.49 -23.20 25.04
C THR A 379 -25.05 -24.49 24.45
N LEU A 380 -24.55 -25.65 24.90
CA LEU A 380 -24.89 -26.96 24.34
C LEU A 380 -25.87 -27.74 25.22
N CYS A 381 -25.87 -27.52 26.54
CA CYS A 381 -26.76 -28.22 27.47
C CYS A 381 -27.39 -27.31 28.53
N SER A 382 -27.21 -25.99 28.42
CA SER A 382 -27.77 -24.97 29.31
C SER A 382 -27.35 -25.08 30.79
N SER A 383 -26.40 -25.95 31.14
CA SER A 383 -25.93 -26.08 32.52
C SER A 383 -25.00 -24.91 32.91
N SER A 384 -25.08 -24.47 34.17
CA SER A 384 -24.18 -23.47 34.74
C SER A 384 -22.79 -24.04 35.05
N ASN A 385 -21.76 -23.29 34.68
CA ASN A 385 -20.36 -23.48 35.02
C ASN A 385 -19.97 -22.35 35.97
N ILE A 386 -19.37 -22.71 37.10
CA ILE A 386 -19.14 -21.77 38.20
C ILE A 386 -17.66 -21.75 38.56
N TRP A 387 -17.07 -20.56 38.57
CA TRP A 387 -15.70 -20.33 39.02
C TRP A 387 -15.73 -19.70 40.40
N LYS A 388 -15.36 -20.48 41.41
CA LYS A 388 -15.38 -20.05 42.82
C LYS A 388 -14.44 -18.88 43.09
N ASN A 389 -13.36 -18.73 42.32
CA ASN A 389 -12.36 -17.68 42.55
C ASN A 389 -12.50 -16.49 41.60
N ALA A 390 -13.54 -16.49 40.74
CA ALA A 390 -13.72 -15.48 39.70
C ALA A 390 -12.47 -15.28 38.81
N ASP A 391 -11.82 -16.39 38.47
CA ASP A 391 -10.58 -16.46 37.70
C ASP A 391 -10.80 -16.84 36.23
N HIS A 392 -12.05 -16.89 35.76
CA HIS A 392 -12.34 -17.11 34.35
C HIS A 392 -12.07 -15.85 33.53
N ILE A 393 -11.26 -16.00 32.49
CA ILE A 393 -10.99 -14.96 31.50
C ILE A 393 -11.88 -15.21 30.28
N GLU A 394 -12.64 -14.19 29.90
CA GLU A 394 -13.55 -14.27 28.77
C GLU A 394 -12.79 -14.71 27.50
N GLY A 395 -13.36 -15.62 26.69
CA GLY A 395 -12.72 -16.17 25.51
C GLY A 395 -11.84 -17.40 25.77
N ASP A 396 -11.56 -17.74 27.03
CA ASP A 396 -10.92 -19.01 27.38
C ASP A 396 -11.78 -20.20 26.96
N LYS A 397 -11.10 -21.30 26.65
CA LYS A 397 -11.74 -22.59 26.35
C LYS A 397 -12.30 -23.16 27.64
N VAL A 398 -13.62 -23.29 27.74
CA VAL A 398 -14.29 -23.84 28.92
C VAL A 398 -14.80 -25.24 28.62
N THR A 399 -14.39 -26.22 29.42
CA THR A 399 -14.99 -27.55 29.43
C THR A 399 -16.25 -27.51 30.29
N CYS A 400 -17.41 -27.75 29.69
CA CYS A 400 -18.67 -27.78 30.44
C CYS A 400 -18.64 -28.86 31.53
N SER A 401 -18.94 -28.49 32.78
CA SER A 401 -19.00 -29.39 33.93
C SER A 401 -19.99 -30.55 33.74
N ASN A 402 -21.13 -30.28 33.09
CA ASN A 402 -22.18 -31.26 32.80
C ASN A 402 -21.87 -32.10 31.55
N CYS A 403 -21.98 -31.53 30.34
CA CYS A 403 -21.89 -32.30 29.09
C CYS A 403 -20.45 -32.58 28.60
N LYS A 404 -19.41 -32.11 29.31
CA LYS A 404 -17.98 -32.27 28.97
C LYS A 404 -17.52 -31.70 27.62
N LYS A 405 -18.42 -31.05 26.86
CA LYS A 405 -18.08 -30.38 25.60
C LYS A 405 -17.42 -29.04 25.86
N LEU A 406 -16.50 -28.66 24.99
CA LEU A 406 -15.80 -27.38 25.03
C LEU A 406 -16.66 -26.27 24.41
N PHE A 407 -16.64 -25.08 25.01
CA PHE A 407 -17.24 -23.89 24.45
C PHE A 407 -16.40 -22.64 24.80
N GLN A 408 -16.62 -21.56 24.06
CA GLN A 408 -16.06 -20.24 24.35
C GLN A 408 -17.17 -19.20 24.22
N LYS A 409 -17.07 -18.12 25.02
CA LYS A 409 -17.93 -16.94 24.88
C LYS A 409 -17.10 -15.68 24.84
N VAL A 410 -17.52 -14.72 24.01
CA VAL A 410 -16.87 -13.42 23.86
C VAL A 410 -17.91 -12.30 23.74
N SER A 411 -17.78 -11.27 24.58
CA SER A 411 -18.68 -10.12 24.61
C SER A 411 -18.47 -9.24 23.38
N CYS A 412 -19.58 -8.77 22.80
CA CYS A 412 -19.55 -7.81 21.72
C CYS A 412 -19.34 -6.41 22.27
N THR A 413 -18.37 -5.68 21.74
CA THR A 413 -18.05 -4.31 22.16
C THR A 413 -19.07 -3.26 21.71
N HIS A 414 -20.01 -3.65 20.84
CA HIS A 414 -21.07 -2.77 20.36
C HIS A 414 -22.37 -2.86 21.16
N CYS A 415 -22.70 -4.06 21.67
CA CYS A 415 -23.98 -4.30 22.36
C CYS A 415 -23.84 -5.01 23.71
N ASN A 416 -22.61 -5.30 24.15
CA ASN A 416 -22.26 -6.02 25.37
C ASN A 416 -22.89 -7.42 25.52
N LYS A 417 -23.45 -7.99 24.45
CA LYS A 417 -23.98 -9.35 24.43
C LYS A 417 -22.88 -10.38 24.14
N LEU A 418 -22.93 -11.53 24.82
CA LEU A 418 -21.97 -12.63 24.65
C LEU A 418 -22.26 -13.47 23.41
N ASN A 419 -21.31 -13.47 22.48
CA ASN A 419 -21.30 -14.34 21.32
C ASN A 419 -20.84 -15.73 21.74
N ASN A 420 -21.56 -16.73 21.25
CA ASN A 420 -21.38 -18.13 21.59
C ASN A 420 -20.56 -18.83 20.50
N PHE A 421 -19.49 -19.53 20.90
CA PHE A 421 -18.64 -20.30 20.01
C PHE A 421 -18.64 -21.78 20.43
N PRO A 422 -19.57 -22.60 19.89
CA PRO A 422 -19.70 -24.00 20.28
C PRO A 422 -18.56 -24.90 19.76
N THR A 423 -17.73 -24.43 18.82
CA THR A 423 -16.70 -25.24 18.13
C THR A 423 -15.26 -24.75 18.31
N LEU A 424 -14.90 -24.12 19.46
CA LEU A 424 -13.54 -23.61 19.71
C LEU A 424 -12.99 -22.66 18.63
N GLY A 425 -13.89 -21.90 18.00
CA GLY A 425 -13.53 -21.05 16.85
C GLY A 425 -12.81 -19.76 17.24
N TYR A 426 -12.90 -19.33 18.50
CA TYR A 426 -12.36 -18.03 18.92
C TYR A 426 -10.87 -18.11 19.28
N HIS A 427 -10.13 -17.11 18.79
CA HIS A 427 -8.77 -16.78 19.19
C HIS A 427 -8.56 -15.27 19.09
N GLU A 428 -7.59 -14.72 19.82
CA GLU A 428 -7.33 -13.27 19.85
C GLU A 428 -7.11 -12.71 18.44
N GLY A 429 -7.65 -11.54 18.15
CA GLY A 429 -7.52 -10.88 16.83
C GLY A 429 -8.38 -11.48 15.71
N LEU A 430 -9.15 -12.54 15.97
CA LEU A 430 -10.12 -13.06 15.00
C LEU A 430 -11.21 -12.01 14.73
N CYS A 431 -11.47 -11.73 13.44
CA CYS A 431 -12.59 -10.89 13.02
C CYS A 431 -13.92 -11.63 13.27
N LEU A 432 -14.66 -11.18 14.28
CA LEU A 432 -15.95 -11.74 14.68
C LEU A 432 -17.09 -10.87 14.14
N THR A 433 -18.19 -11.48 13.74
CA THR A 433 -19.47 -10.79 13.51
C THR A 433 -20.39 -11.09 14.67
N CYS A 434 -20.91 -10.05 15.33
CA CYS A 434 -21.80 -10.27 16.46
C CYS A 434 -23.14 -10.87 16.02
N ALA A 435 -23.56 -11.98 16.64
CA ALA A 435 -24.83 -12.64 16.35
C ALA A 435 -26.07 -11.79 16.70
N TYR A 436 -25.92 -10.76 17.53
CA TYR A 436 -27.05 -9.96 18.02
C TYR A 436 -27.18 -8.58 17.39
N CYS A 437 -26.06 -7.95 16.98
CA CYS A 437 -26.08 -6.61 16.37
C CYS A 437 -25.47 -6.58 14.97
N SER A 438 -24.99 -7.72 14.46
CA SER A 438 -24.40 -7.91 13.13
C SER A 438 -23.14 -7.06 12.84
N LYS A 439 -22.65 -6.29 13.82
CA LYS A 439 -21.41 -5.51 13.70
C LYS A 439 -20.19 -6.40 13.88
N LYS A 440 -19.14 -6.11 13.12
CA LYS A 440 -17.86 -6.78 13.25
C LYS A 440 -17.06 -6.24 14.43
N PHE A 441 -16.24 -7.06 15.06
CA PHE A 441 -15.29 -6.63 16.08
C PHE A 441 -14.10 -7.60 16.19
N GLN A 442 -13.00 -7.14 16.78
CA GLN A 442 -11.86 -7.97 17.20
C GLN A 442 -11.45 -7.61 18.62
N ARG A 443 -10.84 -8.57 19.32
CA ARG A 443 -10.37 -8.44 20.70
C ARG A 443 -8.96 -9.00 20.84
N ILE A 444 -8.07 -8.26 21.49
CA ILE A 444 -6.67 -8.64 21.69
C ILE A 444 -6.21 -8.22 23.08
N THR A 445 -5.53 -9.10 23.78
CA THR A 445 -5.03 -8.81 25.12
C THR A 445 -3.63 -8.21 25.04
N CYS A 446 -3.46 -7.00 25.59
CA CYS A 446 -2.17 -6.34 25.62
C CYS A 446 -1.15 -7.15 26.45
N PRO A 447 0.01 -7.52 25.88
CA PRO A 447 1.01 -8.29 26.60
C PRO A 447 1.72 -7.50 27.71
N HIS A 448 1.62 -6.16 27.72
CA HIS A 448 2.28 -5.31 28.73
C HIS A 448 1.47 -5.15 30.01
N CYS A 449 0.14 -5.03 29.91
CA CYS A 449 -0.71 -4.72 31.07
C CYS A 449 -1.87 -5.71 31.26
N GLY A 450 -1.99 -6.74 30.42
CA GLY A 450 -3.09 -7.71 30.48
C GLY A 450 -4.46 -7.16 30.08
N LYS A 451 -4.59 -5.85 29.82
CA LYS A 451 -5.86 -5.24 29.43
C LYS A 451 -6.20 -5.51 27.98
N GLU A 452 -7.48 -5.72 27.74
CA GLU A 452 -8.03 -6.09 26.44
C GLU A 452 -8.27 -4.85 25.59
N GLY A 453 -7.72 -4.83 24.38
CA GLY A 453 -8.03 -3.86 23.34
C GLY A 453 -9.16 -4.37 22.45
N PHE A 454 -10.00 -3.44 22.02
CA PHE A 454 -11.18 -3.71 21.21
C PHE A 454 -11.15 -2.91 19.92
N TRP A 455 -11.26 -3.60 18.79
CA TRP A 455 -11.37 -2.98 17.47
C TRP A 455 -12.81 -3.08 17.01
N LYS A 456 -13.54 -1.96 17.15
CA LYS A 456 -14.97 -1.86 16.80
C LYS A 456 -15.24 -2.08 15.31
N ASN A 457 -14.25 -1.91 14.45
CA ASN A 457 -14.41 -2.11 13.00
C ASN A 457 -13.80 -3.42 12.50
N ALA A 458 -13.23 -4.24 13.40
CA ALA A 458 -12.48 -5.45 13.04
C ALA A 458 -11.39 -5.20 11.98
N ASP A 459 -10.68 -4.08 12.12
CA ASP A 459 -9.62 -3.58 11.26
C ASP A 459 -8.21 -3.83 11.81
N TYR A 460 -8.08 -4.56 12.93
CA TYR A 460 -6.78 -5.03 13.40
C TYR A 460 -6.20 -6.05 12.42
N LEU A 461 -4.98 -5.76 11.97
CA LEU A 461 -4.19 -6.64 11.12
C LEU A 461 -3.11 -7.32 11.96
N GLN A 462 -3.09 -8.65 11.95
CA GLN A 462 -2.09 -9.42 12.69
C GLN A 462 -0.66 -9.01 12.31
N GLY A 463 0.22 -8.93 13.31
CA GLY A 463 1.60 -8.53 13.13
C GLY A 463 1.82 -7.02 12.90
N THR A 464 0.79 -6.18 12.88
CA THR A 464 0.97 -4.72 12.82
C THR A 464 1.35 -4.13 14.17
N ARG A 465 2.21 -3.10 14.16
CA ARG A 465 2.63 -2.39 15.38
C ARG A 465 1.42 -1.64 15.93
N THR A 466 1.03 -1.97 17.14
CA THR A 466 -0.21 -1.51 17.75
C THR A 466 0.06 -0.91 19.13
N SER A 467 -0.39 0.32 19.38
CA SER A 467 -0.29 0.93 20.71
C SER A 467 -1.44 0.46 21.60
N CYS A 468 -1.14 0.00 22.81
CA CYS A 468 -2.16 -0.34 23.79
C CYS A 468 -2.95 0.91 24.21
N TRP A 469 -4.27 0.86 24.08
CA TRP A 469 -5.14 1.96 24.52
C TRP A 469 -4.97 2.32 26.01
N SER A 470 -4.67 1.34 26.88
CA SER A 470 -4.50 1.58 28.32
C SER A 470 -3.08 1.97 28.73
N CYS A 471 -2.04 1.20 28.39
CA CYS A 471 -0.67 1.49 28.85
C CYS A 471 0.17 2.25 27.82
N LYS A 472 -0.35 2.52 26.63
CA LYS A 472 0.31 3.21 25.50
C LYS A 472 1.53 2.50 24.90
N ASN A 473 2.05 1.45 25.54
CA ASN A 473 3.13 0.63 24.98
C ASN A 473 2.73 -0.02 23.65
N ILE A 474 3.68 -0.04 22.71
CA ILE A 474 3.50 -0.65 21.40
C ILE A 474 3.76 -2.15 21.51
N PHE A 475 2.95 -2.97 20.86
CA PHE A 475 3.16 -4.40 20.76
C PHE A 475 2.75 -4.91 19.37
N GLN A 476 3.13 -6.15 19.07
CA GLN A 476 2.62 -6.90 17.93
C GLN A 476 2.10 -8.26 18.40
N CYS A 477 1.03 -8.74 17.76
CA CYS A 477 0.45 -10.04 18.03
C CYS A 477 0.19 -10.82 16.73
N VAL A 478 0.65 -12.08 16.70
CA VAL A 478 0.53 -13.01 15.58
C VAL A 478 0.08 -14.36 16.09
N ASN A 479 -1.02 -14.89 15.57
CA ASN A 479 -1.50 -16.20 15.98
C ASN A 479 -0.74 -17.32 15.27
N CYS A 480 -0.37 -18.35 16.02
CA CYS A 480 0.23 -19.54 15.44
C CYS A 480 -0.84 -20.33 14.69
N PHE A 481 -0.60 -20.62 13.42
CA PHE A 481 -1.52 -21.44 12.62
C PHE A 481 -1.70 -22.87 13.16
N HIS A 482 -0.72 -23.41 13.89
CA HIS A 482 -0.76 -24.79 14.37
C HIS A 482 -1.63 -25.00 15.61
N CYS A 483 -1.69 -24.02 16.51
CA CYS A 483 -2.37 -24.15 17.81
C CYS A 483 -3.32 -22.99 18.13
N ASN A 484 -3.39 -21.98 17.26
CA ASN A 484 -4.13 -20.73 17.44
C ASN A 484 -3.69 -19.87 18.63
N THR A 485 -2.58 -20.23 19.30
CA THR A 485 -2.02 -19.42 20.39
C THR A 485 -1.36 -18.16 19.85
N ALA A 486 -1.66 -17.03 20.48
CA ALA A 486 -1.08 -15.73 20.16
C ALA A 486 0.41 -15.66 20.56
N ASN A 487 1.28 -15.36 19.60
CA ASN A 487 2.66 -14.94 19.83
C ASN A 487 2.69 -13.43 19.96
N LYS A 488 3.28 -12.92 21.04
CA LYS A 488 3.26 -11.49 21.38
C LYS A 488 4.69 -10.96 21.50
N TRP A 489 4.95 -9.81 20.90
CA TRP A 489 6.23 -9.10 20.97
C TRP A 489 6.03 -7.77 21.69
N LEU A 490 6.73 -7.60 22.82
CA LEU A 490 6.67 -6.39 23.65
C LEU A 490 7.33 -5.18 22.99
N GLU A 491 8.37 -5.39 22.19
CA GLU A 491 9.16 -4.31 21.57
C GLU A 491 8.81 -4.12 20.08
N SER A 492 7.79 -4.82 19.59
CA SER A 492 7.39 -4.78 18.18
C SER A 492 8.52 -5.10 17.19
N LYS A 493 9.27 -6.16 17.50
CA LYS A 493 10.37 -6.70 16.67
C LYS A 493 9.91 -7.73 15.64
N TYR A 494 8.61 -7.96 15.49
CA TYR A 494 8.10 -8.89 14.49
C TYR A 494 8.12 -8.24 13.10
N GLU A 495 8.71 -8.95 12.15
CA GLU A 495 8.81 -8.54 10.74
C GLU A 495 7.99 -9.50 9.88
N GLN A 496 7.18 -8.95 8.97
CA GLN A 496 6.37 -9.80 8.10
C GLN A 496 7.25 -10.69 7.21
N GLY A 497 6.87 -11.96 7.05
CA GLY A 497 7.67 -12.96 6.36
C GLY A 497 8.84 -13.55 7.16
N SER A 498 9.16 -13.04 8.35
CA SER A 498 10.17 -13.66 9.21
C SER A 498 9.71 -15.04 9.70
N VAL A 499 10.64 -15.96 9.91
CA VAL A 499 10.36 -17.26 10.54
C VAL A 499 10.04 -17.05 12.01
N ILE A 500 8.90 -17.56 12.46
CA ILE A 500 8.40 -17.45 13.84
C ILE A 500 8.35 -18.84 14.45
N ALA A 501 9.09 -19.08 15.53
CA ALA A 501 8.91 -20.27 16.36
C ALA A 501 7.77 -20.01 17.36
N CYS A 502 6.69 -20.80 17.29
CA CYS A 502 5.57 -20.64 18.22
C CYS A 502 6.00 -21.01 19.64
N ARG A 503 5.83 -20.11 20.61
CA ARG A 503 6.19 -20.38 22.02
C ARG A 503 5.38 -21.50 22.67
N SER A 504 4.19 -21.80 22.15
CA SER A 504 3.27 -22.78 22.73
C SER A 504 3.42 -24.19 22.16
N CYS A 505 3.69 -24.32 20.86
CA CYS A 505 3.78 -25.63 20.20
C CYS A 505 5.14 -25.91 19.56
N SER A 506 6.11 -25.01 19.71
CA SER A 506 7.48 -25.05 19.18
C SER A 506 7.64 -25.17 17.67
N LYS A 507 6.55 -25.30 16.90
CA LYS A 507 6.56 -25.35 15.43
C LYS A 507 6.84 -23.96 14.85
N SER A 508 7.71 -23.93 13.84
CA SER A 508 8.02 -22.73 13.07
C SER A 508 6.96 -22.45 12.01
N PHE A 509 6.63 -21.19 11.76
CA PHE A 509 5.75 -20.77 10.67
C PHE A 509 6.17 -19.38 10.16
N GLN A 510 5.68 -19.00 8.98
CA GLN A 510 5.76 -17.62 8.48
C GLN A 510 4.36 -17.11 8.20
N GLN A 511 4.19 -15.79 8.25
CA GLN A 511 2.97 -15.15 7.78
C GLN A 511 3.24 -13.78 7.17
N MET A 512 2.29 -13.31 6.36
CA MET A 512 2.36 -12.00 5.71
C MET A 512 0.99 -11.51 5.28
N ASN A 513 0.71 -10.23 5.45
CA ASN A 513 -0.56 -9.67 5.02
C ASN A 513 -0.53 -9.35 3.53
N CYS A 514 -1.56 -9.77 2.79
CA CYS A 514 -1.70 -9.44 1.39
C CYS A 514 -1.82 -7.92 1.21
N PRO A 515 -1.02 -7.28 0.34
CA PRO A 515 -1.12 -5.83 0.14
C PRO A 515 -2.42 -5.40 -0.57
N HIS A 516 -3.13 -6.35 -1.20
CA HIS A 516 -4.36 -6.13 -1.97
C HIS A 516 -5.61 -6.21 -1.10
N CYS A 517 -5.82 -7.32 -0.38
CA CYS A 517 -7.04 -7.55 0.41
C CYS A 517 -6.81 -7.53 1.94
N LYS A 518 -5.57 -7.31 2.40
CA LYS A 518 -5.16 -7.34 3.81
C LYS A 518 -5.28 -8.70 4.52
N THR A 519 -5.82 -9.72 3.86
CA THR A 519 -5.85 -11.09 4.39
C THR A 519 -4.45 -11.64 4.61
N THR A 520 -4.24 -12.30 5.76
CA THR A 520 -2.97 -12.92 6.14
C THR A 520 -2.74 -14.24 5.39
N ASN A 521 -1.63 -14.33 4.67
CA ASN A 521 -1.09 -15.57 4.09
C ASN A 521 -0.14 -16.22 5.09
N TRP A 522 -0.07 -17.55 5.08
CA TRP A 522 0.71 -18.32 6.05
C TRP A 522 1.41 -19.50 5.39
N TRP A 523 2.56 -19.87 5.94
CA TRP A 523 3.34 -21.02 5.53
C TRP A 523 3.64 -21.87 6.76
N LYS A 524 2.98 -23.04 6.84
CA LYS A 524 3.04 -23.95 8.00
C LYS A 524 4.46 -24.39 8.34
N ASN A 525 5.32 -24.57 7.34
CA ASN A 525 6.67 -25.10 7.54
C ASN A 525 7.74 -24.02 7.47
N ALA A 526 7.35 -22.73 7.48
CA ALA A 526 8.27 -21.60 7.34
C ALA A 526 9.21 -21.74 6.12
N ASN A 527 8.68 -22.23 5.00
CA ASN A 527 9.43 -22.53 3.78
C ASN A 527 9.27 -21.47 2.69
N HIS A 528 8.71 -20.30 3.00
CA HIS A 528 8.62 -19.20 2.06
C HIS A 528 9.96 -18.48 1.99
N THR A 529 10.43 -18.31 0.75
CA THR A 529 11.70 -17.65 0.46
C THR A 529 11.44 -16.21 0.01
N GLN A 530 12.23 -15.26 0.52
CA GLN A 530 12.10 -13.86 0.13
C GLN A 530 12.30 -13.67 -1.39
N GLY A 531 11.52 -12.78 -1.99
CA GLY A 531 11.52 -12.53 -3.43
C GLY A 531 10.67 -13.50 -4.27
N GLU A 532 10.23 -14.64 -3.72
CA GLU A 532 9.28 -15.51 -4.41
C GLU A 532 7.95 -14.81 -4.66
N VAL A 533 7.32 -15.12 -5.79
CA VAL A 533 5.97 -14.65 -6.11
C VAL A 533 4.97 -15.39 -5.23
N ILE A 534 4.27 -14.63 -4.39
CA ILE A 534 3.24 -15.11 -3.48
C ILE A 534 1.89 -14.89 -4.16
N GLN A 535 1.09 -15.94 -4.31
CA GLN A 535 -0.31 -15.81 -4.68
C GLN A 535 -1.18 -15.78 -3.43
N CYS A 536 -1.98 -14.72 -3.25
CA CYS A 536 -2.84 -14.62 -2.08
C CYS A 536 -3.92 -15.71 -2.10
N HIS A 537 -4.04 -16.48 -1.01
CA HIS A 537 -5.06 -17.54 -0.93
C HIS A 537 -6.50 -16.99 -1.01
N SER A 538 -6.71 -15.73 -0.58
CA SER A 538 -8.01 -15.08 -0.48
C SER A 538 -8.39 -14.35 -1.78
N CYS A 539 -7.63 -13.34 -2.21
CA CYS A 539 -7.99 -12.57 -3.42
C CYS A 539 -7.37 -13.08 -4.72
N LYS A 540 -6.52 -14.13 -4.67
CA LYS A 540 -5.81 -14.72 -5.81
C LYS A 540 -4.79 -13.82 -6.53
N GLU A 541 -4.71 -12.55 -6.15
CA GLU A 541 -3.70 -11.62 -6.64
C GLU A 541 -2.29 -12.02 -6.21
N LYS A 542 -1.32 -11.76 -7.10
CA LYS A 542 0.10 -12.03 -6.85
C LYS A 542 0.76 -10.82 -6.17
N PHE A 543 1.77 -11.07 -5.36
CA PHE A 543 2.65 -10.05 -4.79
C PHE A 543 4.01 -10.65 -4.44
N GLN A 544 5.01 -9.83 -4.14
CA GLN A 544 6.34 -10.28 -3.68
C GLN A 544 6.75 -9.50 -2.44
N HIS A 545 7.64 -10.11 -1.65
CA HIS A 545 8.18 -9.50 -0.45
C HIS A 545 9.67 -9.73 -0.29
N ILE A 546 10.40 -8.69 0.12
CA ILE A 546 11.80 -8.75 0.51
C ILE A 546 12.02 -7.86 1.75
N ALA A 547 12.70 -8.40 2.77
CA ALA A 547 13.16 -7.62 3.91
C ALA A 547 14.36 -6.77 3.49
N CYS A 548 14.34 -5.47 3.82
CA CYS A 548 15.44 -4.59 3.47
C CYS A 548 16.72 -5.01 4.20
N PRO A 549 17.86 -5.25 3.54
CA PRO A 549 19.10 -5.59 4.24
C PRO A 549 19.69 -4.41 5.04
N ASN A 550 19.21 -3.18 4.82
CA ASN A 550 19.69 -1.98 5.51
C ASN A 550 18.89 -1.61 6.78
N CYS A 551 17.62 -2.02 6.88
CA CYS A 551 16.75 -1.64 8.00
C CYS A 551 15.77 -2.73 8.44
N SER A 552 15.86 -3.92 7.83
CA SER A 552 14.99 -5.09 8.02
C SER A 552 13.52 -4.89 7.69
N ALA A 553 13.08 -3.66 7.38
CA ALA A 553 11.70 -3.38 7.02
C ALA A 553 11.26 -4.11 5.75
N ALA A 554 10.05 -4.65 5.78
CA ALA A 554 9.42 -5.37 4.66
C ALA A 554 9.13 -4.44 3.48
N ASN A 555 9.65 -4.78 2.30
CA ASN A 555 9.30 -4.17 1.02
C ASN A 555 8.34 -5.12 0.30
N ILE A 556 7.14 -4.63 -0.03
CA ILE A 556 6.08 -5.43 -0.63
C ILE A 556 5.70 -4.84 -1.99
N TRP A 557 5.82 -5.63 -3.06
CA TRP A 557 5.44 -5.23 -4.41
C TRP A 557 4.11 -5.87 -4.80
N LYS A 558 3.09 -5.03 -5.00
CA LYS A 558 1.73 -5.46 -5.41
C LYS A 558 1.68 -6.17 -6.75
N GLU A 559 2.60 -5.86 -7.67
CA GLU A 559 2.60 -6.38 -9.04
C GLU A 559 3.45 -7.65 -9.19
N ALA A 560 4.16 -8.08 -8.13
CA ALA A 560 5.09 -9.21 -8.19
C ALA A 560 6.10 -9.13 -9.36
N ASN A 561 6.65 -7.94 -9.60
CA ASN A 561 7.60 -7.64 -10.68
C ASN A 561 9.03 -7.35 -10.18
N TYR A 562 9.39 -7.85 -9.01
CA TYR A 562 10.77 -7.88 -8.55
C TYR A 562 11.50 -9.05 -9.21
N HIS A 563 12.63 -8.76 -9.85
CA HIS A 563 13.52 -9.75 -10.45
C HIS A 563 14.87 -9.77 -9.72
N HIS A 564 15.51 -10.94 -9.62
CA HIS A 564 16.84 -11.05 -9.03
C HIS A 564 17.85 -10.13 -9.74
N GLY A 565 18.74 -9.52 -8.96
CA GLY A 565 19.71 -8.53 -9.44
C GLY A 565 19.14 -7.15 -9.75
N GLN A 566 17.82 -6.96 -9.69
CA GLN A 566 17.22 -5.65 -9.94
C GLN A 566 17.54 -4.71 -8.77
N ARG A 567 18.13 -3.54 -9.08
CA ARG A 567 18.36 -2.49 -8.10
C ARG A 567 17.04 -1.87 -7.68
N ARG A 568 16.72 -1.92 -6.40
CA ARG A 568 15.54 -1.29 -5.80
C ARG A 568 15.94 -0.35 -4.68
N VAL A 569 15.06 0.56 -4.34
CA VAL A 569 15.22 1.47 -3.19
C VAL A 569 14.22 1.05 -2.13
N CYS A 570 14.67 0.91 -0.88
CA CYS A 570 13.78 0.55 0.21
C CYS A 570 12.73 1.64 0.44
N PHE A 571 11.46 1.24 0.58
CA PHE A 571 10.34 2.15 0.85
C PHE A 571 10.42 2.83 2.23
N HIS A 572 11.25 2.31 3.14
CA HIS A 572 11.35 2.78 4.52
C HIS A 572 12.62 3.60 4.78
N CYS A 573 13.80 3.06 4.46
CA CYS A 573 15.08 3.74 4.74
C CYS A 573 15.70 4.43 3.52
N THR A 574 15.03 4.39 2.37
CA THR A 574 15.45 5.01 1.09
C THR A 574 16.85 4.60 0.59
N LYS A 575 17.49 3.59 1.19
CA LYS A 575 18.76 3.04 0.73
C LYS A 575 18.53 2.04 -0.40
N PRO A 576 19.38 2.05 -1.45
CA PRO A 576 19.32 1.05 -2.51
C PRO A 576 19.65 -0.34 -1.96
N PHE A 577 19.15 -1.38 -2.61
CA PHE A 577 19.59 -2.75 -2.38
C PHE A 577 19.34 -3.60 -3.63
N GLN A 578 20.02 -4.75 -3.70
CA GLN A 578 19.77 -5.80 -4.68
C GLN A 578 19.77 -7.15 -3.98
N MET A 579 18.88 -8.04 -4.40
CA MET A 579 18.82 -9.43 -3.96
C MET A 579 19.23 -10.35 -5.12
N MET A 580 20.11 -11.30 -4.86
CA MET A 580 20.54 -12.34 -5.81
C MET A 580 20.39 -13.72 -5.17
N GLN A 581 20.26 -14.77 -5.98
CA GLN A 581 20.26 -16.14 -5.49
C GLN A 581 21.46 -16.87 -6.07
N CYS A 582 22.31 -17.43 -5.21
CA CYS A 582 23.46 -18.19 -5.67
C CYS A 582 22.99 -19.45 -6.42
N PRO A 583 23.41 -19.68 -7.67
CA PRO A 583 22.99 -20.86 -8.44
C PRO A 583 23.51 -22.18 -7.84
N HIS A 584 24.61 -22.13 -7.09
CA HIS A 584 25.29 -23.33 -6.59
C HIS A 584 24.67 -23.91 -5.32
N CYS A 585 24.20 -23.04 -4.41
CA CYS A 585 23.68 -23.44 -3.11
C CYS A 585 22.30 -22.85 -2.80
N GLN A 586 21.70 -22.14 -3.76
CA GLN A 586 20.38 -21.50 -3.65
C GLN A 586 20.27 -20.45 -2.52
N THR A 587 21.39 -20.08 -1.88
CA THR A 587 21.41 -19.05 -0.84
C THR A 587 21.11 -17.69 -1.44
N ILE A 588 20.23 -16.93 -0.77
CA ILE A 588 19.93 -15.54 -1.14
C ILE A 588 20.98 -14.60 -0.55
N GLU A 589 21.49 -13.70 -1.38
CA GLU A 589 22.48 -12.70 -1.03
C GLU A 589 21.94 -11.29 -1.27
N PHE A 590 22.33 -10.37 -0.39
CA PHE A 590 21.91 -8.98 -0.44
C PHE A 590 23.09 -8.04 -0.61
N PHE A 591 22.99 -7.14 -1.59
CA PHE A 591 23.95 -6.06 -1.81
C PHE A 591 23.33 -4.77 -1.26
N THR A 592 23.79 -4.32 -0.10
CA THR A 592 23.23 -3.18 0.67
C THR A 592 23.39 -1.82 -0.01
N THR A 593 24.29 -1.71 -0.99
CA THR A 593 24.52 -0.52 -1.83
C THR A 593 23.81 -0.60 -3.18
N GLY A 594 23.31 -1.80 -3.54
CA GLY A 594 22.83 -2.10 -4.88
C GLY A 594 23.89 -1.87 -5.96
N SER A 595 25.16 -2.17 -5.64
CA SER A 595 26.30 -1.95 -6.54
C SER A 595 26.58 -3.10 -7.50
N TYR A 596 25.86 -4.22 -7.41
CA TYR A 596 26.06 -5.33 -8.34
C TYR A 596 25.60 -4.92 -9.75
N ARG A 597 26.52 -5.01 -10.70
CA ARG A 597 26.24 -4.81 -12.13
C ARG A 597 26.08 -6.18 -12.78
N GLN A 598 25.08 -6.33 -13.65
CA GLN A 598 24.84 -7.58 -14.36
C GLN A 598 26.07 -8.00 -15.18
N GLY A 599 26.36 -9.29 -15.20
CA GLY A 599 27.56 -9.83 -15.83
C GLY A 599 28.86 -9.66 -15.03
N ASN A 600 28.90 -8.85 -13.96
CA ASN A 600 30.10 -8.81 -13.10
C ASN A 600 30.22 -10.11 -12.29
N PRO A 601 31.41 -10.71 -12.19
CA PRO A 601 31.63 -11.85 -11.31
C PRO A 601 31.46 -11.43 -9.85
N THR A 602 30.77 -12.25 -9.08
CA THR A 602 30.70 -12.15 -7.62
C THR A 602 30.95 -13.53 -7.01
N THR A 603 31.34 -13.57 -5.74
CA THR A 603 31.57 -14.82 -5.01
C THR A 603 30.47 -15.02 -3.99
N CYS A 604 29.84 -16.19 -3.99
CA CYS A 604 28.85 -16.51 -2.98
C CYS A 604 29.49 -16.56 -1.58
N ILE A 605 28.95 -15.80 -0.64
CA ILE A 605 29.37 -15.72 0.76
C ILE A 605 29.31 -17.10 1.41
N THR A 606 28.29 -17.89 1.11
CA THR A 606 28.05 -19.21 1.72
C THR A 606 28.93 -20.29 1.10
N CYS A 607 28.82 -20.55 -0.21
CA CYS A 607 29.51 -21.68 -0.83
C CYS A 607 30.88 -21.32 -1.43
N LYS A 608 31.30 -20.05 -1.37
CA LYS A 608 32.58 -19.52 -1.88
C LYS A 608 32.82 -19.71 -3.39
N LYS A 609 31.80 -20.11 -4.16
CA LYS A 609 31.89 -20.26 -5.62
C LYS A 609 31.54 -18.96 -6.34
N ALA A 610 32.30 -18.63 -7.38
CA ALA A 610 32.07 -17.45 -8.20
C ALA A 610 30.93 -17.68 -9.20
N TYR A 611 30.06 -16.69 -9.36
CA TYR A 611 28.97 -16.69 -10.33
C TYR A 611 28.73 -15.29 -10.92
N GLN A 612 28.06 -15.25 -12.06
CA GLN A 612 27.57 -14.04 -12.69
C GLN A 612 26.05 -14.16 -12.88
N LEU A 613 25.34 -13.05 -12.70
CA LEU A 613 23.92 -12.93 -12.97
C LEU A 613 23.70 -12.03 -14.18
N LEU A 614 22.96 -12.55 -15.15
CA LEU A 614 22.44 -11.85 -16.32
C LEU A 614 20.92 -11.90 -16.28
N ASN A 615 20.23 -10.90 -16.80
CA ASN A 615 18.77 -10.93 -16.94
C ASN A 615 18.42 -10.99 -18.42
N CYS A 616 17.64 -11.98 -18.83
CA CYS A 616 17.23 -12.10 -20.22
C CYS A 616 16.46 -10.84 -20.67
N PRO A 617 16.85 -10.17 -21.76
CA PRO A 617 16.17 -8.96 -22.21
C PRO A 617 14.73 -9.21 -22.63
N TYR A 618 14.41 -10.42 -23.10
CA TYR A 618 13.11 -10.80 -23.63
C TYR A 618 12.10 -11.17 -22.54
N CYS A 619 12.47 -12.06 -21.61
CA CYS A 619 11.55 -12.58 -20.60
C CYS A 619 11.85 -12.09 -19.17
N LYS A 620 12.95 -11.35 -18.97
CA LYS A 620 13.42 -10.84 -17.67
C LYS A 620 13.79 -11.95 -16.65
N SER A 621 13.89 -13.20 -17.09
CA SER A 621 14.41 -14.30 -16.26
C SER A 621 15.89 -14.10 -15.93
N ALA A 622 16.24 -14.39 -14.68
CA ALA A 622 17.62 -14.45 -14.22
C ALA A 622 18.34 -15.67 -14.81
N LEU A 623 19.54 -15.44 -15.34
CA LEU A 623 20.43 -16.45 -15.90
C LEU A 623 21.73 -16.39 -15.11
N TYR A 624 22.11 -17.53 -14.54
CA TYR A 624 23.30 -17.64 -13.72
C TYR A 624 24.38 -18.41 -14.46
N VAL A 625 25.56 -17.82 -14.57
CA VAL A 625 26.72 -18.46 -15.21
C VAL A 625 27.74 -18.81 -14.12
N SER A 626 28.00 -20.11 -13.94
CA SER A 626 29.01 -20.64 -13.03
C SER A 626 30.39 -20.60 -13.69
N SER A 627 31.41 -19.99 -13.05
CA SER A 627 32.77 -19.92 -13.58
C SER A 627 33.69 -20.97 -12.95
N PRO A 628 34.57 -21.62 -13.74
CA PRO A 628 35.97 -21.17 -13.77
C PRO A 628 36.43 -20.49 -15.08
N GLY A 629 35.55 -20.30 -16.06
CA GLY A 629 35.82 -19.58 -17.31
C GLY A 629 34.72 -18.58 -17.69
N GLY A 630 34.24 -17.83 -16.69
CA GLY A 630 33.00 -17.05 -16.66
C GLY A 630 32.60 -16.30 -17.93
N TYR A 631 31.32 -15.96 -18.01
CA TYR A 631 30.77 -15.13 -19.08
C TYR A 631 31.67 -13.89 -19.31
N HIS A 632 32.11 -13.74 -20.56
CA HIS A 632 32.84 -12.57 -21.05
C HIS A 632 31.90 -11.74 -21.95
N ALA A 633 32.06 -10.42 -21.95
CA ALA A 633 31.32 -9.55 -22.88
C ALA A 633 31.55 -10.03 -24.34
N ASN A 634 30.47 -10.07 -25.15
CA ASN A 634 30.38 -10.64 -26.51
C ASN A 634 30.12 -12.16 -26.63
N VAL A 635 29.87 -12.89 -25.54
CA VAL A 635 29.40 -14.28 -25.65
C VAL A 635 27.89 -14.30 -25.91
N LEU A 636 27.46 -15.13 -26.88
CA LEU A 636 26.04 -15.41 -27.11
C LEU A 636 25.48 -16.19 -25.92
N VAL A 637 24.42 -15.68 -25.30
CA VAL A 637 23.79 -16.28 -24.12
C VAL A 637 22.41 -16.79 -24.51
N ASP A 638 22.19 -18.08 -24.34
CA ASP A 638 20.89 -18.71 -24.57
C ASP A 638 20.04 -18.64 -23.30
N CYS A 639 18.87 -18.01 -23.39
CA CYS A 639 17.92 -17.99 -22.29
C CYS A 639 17.07 -19.27 -22.29
N CYS A 640 17.33 -20.18 -21.35
CA CYS A 640 16.55 -21.41 -21.19
C CYS A 640 15.05 -21.16 -20.90
N SER A 641 14.68 -19.99 -20.37
CA SER A 641 13.27 -19.68 -20.07
C SER A 641 12.44 -19.31 -21.29
N CYS A 642 13.04 -18.74 -22.33
CA CYS A 642 12.30 -18.32 -23.54
C CYS A 642 12.91 -18.83 -24.84
N ASN A 643 13.96 -19.66 -24.78
CA ASN A 643 14.72 -20.20 -25.91
C ASN A 643 15.16 -19.12 -26.92
N LYS A 644 15.47 -17.92 -26.42
CA LYS A 644 16.03 -16.83 -27.22
C LYS A 644 17.46 -16.56 -26.82
N SER A 645 18.30 -16.35 -27.82
CA SER A 645 19.71 -16.01 -27.64
C SER A 645 19.89 -14.49 -27.66
N PHE A 646 20.80 -13.98 -26.85
CA PHE A 646 21.14 -12.56 -26.83
C PHE A 646 22.62 -12.36 -26.52
N TYR A 647 23.18 -11.23 -26.95
CA TYR A 647 24.50 -10.80 -26.52
C TYR A 647 24.35 -9.82 -25.36
N HIS A 648 25.27 -9.87 -24.41
CA HIS A 648 25.40 -8.84 -23.39
C HIS A 648 26.73 -8.13 -23.62
N LEU A 649 26.70 -6.79 -23.65
CA LEU A 649 27.88 -5.93 -23.78
C LEU A 649 27.80 -4.85 -22.72
N ASN A 650 28.93 -4.52 -22.12
CA ASN A 650 29.01 -3.34 -21.26
C ASN A 650 29.41 -2.16 -22.13
N CYS A 651 28.64 -1.07 -22.06
CA CYS A 651 28.99 0.17 -22.73
C CYS A 651 30.35 0.66 -22.24
N SER A 652 31.27 0.99 -23.16
CA SER A 652 32.63 1.37 -22.78
C SER A 652 32.69 2.70 -22.02
N LYS A 653 31.72 3.59 -22.27
CA LYS A 653 31.65 4.95 -21.71
C LYS A 653 30.95 5.02 -20.36
N CYS A 654 29.77 4.42 -20.23
CA CYS A 654 28.99 4.48 -18.99
C CYS A 654 29.10 3.20 -18.14
N GLY A 655 29.59 2.11 -18.72
CA GLY A 655 29.65 0.81 -18.06
C GLY A 655 28.28 0.19 -17.79
N ASP A 656 27.22 0.70 -18.42
CA ASP A 656 25.90 0.08 -18.37
C ASP A 656 25.87 -1.17 -19.25
N ALA A 657 25.25 -2.21 -18.71
CA ALA A 657 25.01 -3.47 -19.39
C ALA A 657 23.90 -3.30 -20.41
N GLU A 658 24.23 -3.41 -21.70
CA GLU A 658 23.27 -3.45 -22.79
C GLU A 658 23.11 -4.86 -23.33
N TYR A 659 21.85 -5.20 -23.59
CA TYR A 659 21.44 -6.48 -24.13
C TYR A 659 21.08 -6.31 -25.60
N PHE A 660 21.70 -7.08 -26.48
CA PHE A 660 21.43 -7.06 -27.92
C PHE A 660 20.71 -8.32 -28.34
N THR A 661 19.63 -8.12 -29.09
CA THR A 661 18.82 -9.18 -29.67
C THR A 661 19.34 -9.50 -31.08
N ALA A 662 19.48 -10.78 -31.42
CA ALA A 662 19.79 -11.19 -32.79
C ALA A 662 18.48 -11.34 -33.63
N PRO A 663 18.41 -10.90 -34.89
CA PRO A 663 19.37 -10.08 -35.62
C PRO A 663 18.91 -8.59 -35.69
N TYR A 664 19.39 -7.79 -34.73
CA TYR A 664 19.78 -6.37 -34.80
C TYR A 664 18.74 -5.27 -35.12
N GLN A 665 18.66 -4.26 -34.24
CA GLN A 665 18.24 -2.91 -34.62
C GLN A 665 19.47 -2.16 -35.14
N TYR A 666 19.54 -2.03 -36.46
CA TYR A 666 20.64 -1.36 -37.13
C TYR A 666 20.42 0.16 -37.21
N GLY A 667 21.48 0.92 -36.98
CA GLY A 667 21.63 2.25 -37.60
C GLY A 667 21.86 2.13 -39.11
N THR A 668 21.89 3.26 -39.83
CA THR A 668 21.99 3.29 -41.30
C THR A 668 23.17 2.45 -41.82
N LEU A 669 22.89 1.54 -42.76
CA LEU A 669 23.91 0.80 -43.52
C LEU A 669 24.75 1.80 -44.31
N ASN A 670 26.02 1.95 -43.94
CA ASN A 670 26.97 2.75 -44.72
C ASN A 670 27.82 1.80 -45.55
N LYS A 671 27.75 1.94 -46.88
CA LYS A 671 28.74 1.33 -47.79
C LYS A 671 30.02 2.14 -47.70
N CYS A 672 31.13 1.50 -47.38
CA CYS A 672 32.43 2.15 -47.52
C CYS A 672 32.69 2.43 -49.00
N SER A 673 32.81 3.71 -49.37
CA SER A 673 33.03 4.15 -50.75
C SER A 673 34.36 3.69 -51.36
N SER A 674 35.23 3.04 -50.56
CA SER A 674 36.58 2.62 -50.96
C SER A 674 36.75 1.10 -51.03
N CYS A 675 35.94 0.31 -50.33
CA CYS A 675 36.05 -1.16 -50.32
C CYS A 675 34.71 -1.91 -50.50
N ASP A 676 33.61 -1.19 -50.70
CA ASP A 676 32.24 -1.72 -50.88
C ASP A 676 31.73 -2.66 -49.77
N VAL A 677 32.41 -2.64 -48.61
CA VAL A 677 32.01 -3.37 -47.42
C VAL A 677 30.92 -2.61 -46.67
N THR A 678 29.90 -3.34 -46.22
CA THR A 678 28.78 -2.80 -45.45
C THR A 678 29.03 -2.97 -43.96
N SER A 679 29.06 -1.85 -43.22
CA SER A 679 29.23 -1.83 -41.77
C SER A 679 27.96 -1.35 -41.06
N GLN A 680 27.78 -1.84 -39.84
CA GLN A 680 26.62 -1.63 -38.97
C GLN A 680 27.12 -1.11 -37.63
N TYR A 681 26.62 0.02 -37.11
CA TYR A 681 27.02 0.52 -35.79
C TYR A 681 25.96 0.25 -34.72
N ILE A 682 26.41 0.07 -33.47
CA ILE A 682 25.57 -0.12 -32.29
C ILE A 682 25.67 1.11 -31.39
N LYS A 683 24.53 1.73 -31.06
CA LYS A 683 24.43 2.88 -30.13
C LYS A 683 23.91 2.44 -28.77
N CYS A 684 24.58 2.94 -27.73
CA CYS A 684 24.14 2.84 -26.36
C CYS A 684 22.88 3.68 -26.14
N ILE A 685 21.78 3.08 -25.66
CA ILE A 685 20.51 3.78 -25.44
C ILE A 685 20.59 4.77 -24.25
N HIS A 686 21.52 4.56 -23.33
CA HIS A 686 21.66 5.37 -22.12
C HIS A 686 22.51 6.63 -22.32
N CYS A 687 23.64 6.52 -23.02
CA CYS A 687 24.57 7.65 -23.22
C CYS A 687 24.76 8.02 -24.70
N ASN A 688 24.04 7.37 -25.62
CA ASN A 688 24.09 7.57 -27.06
C ASN A 688 25.48 7.31 -27.69
N ASN A 689 26.38 6.63 -26.96
CA ASN A 689 27.72 6.30 -27.42
C ASN A 689 27.69 5.20 -28.48
N ILE A 690 28.48 5.31 -29.54
CA ILE A 690 28.67 4.22 -30.51
C ILE A 690 29.81 3.34 -30.01
N ASP A 691 29.54 2.09 -29.65
CA ASP A 691 30.55 1.21 -29.02
C ASP A 691 31.09 0.11 -29.95
N PHE A 692 30.34 -0.29 -30.99
CA PHE A 692 30.75 -1.41 -31.85
C PHE A 692 30.33 -1.23 -33.31
N TRP A 693 31.16 -1.73 -34.23
CA TRP A 693 30.75 -2.05 -35.59
C TRP A 693 30.87 -3.55 -35.88
N HIS A 694 30.01 -4.07 -36.76
CA HIS A 694 30.15 -5.41 -37.33
C HIS A 694 30.18 -5.34 -38.86
N CYS A 695 31.08 -6.11 -39.48
CA CYS A 695 31.21 -6.25 -40.93
C CYS A 695 30.35 -7.44 -41.40
N ILE A 696 29.42 -7.22 -42.33
CA ILE A 696 28.44 -8.25 -42.73
C ILE A 696 29.03 -9.25 -43.74
N THR A 697 30.09 -8.89 -44.47
CA THR A 697 30.69 -9.78 -45.48
C THR A 697 31.74 -10.69 -44.86
N GLN A 698 31.37 -11.97 -44.65
CA GLN A 698 32.25 -13.05 -44.24
C GLN A 698 33.35 -13.31 -45.30
N LYS A 699 34.50 -12.65 -45.16
CA LYS A 699 35.80 -13.21 -45.53
C LYS A 699 36.67 -13.18 -44.26
N ASN A 700 37.00 -14.38 -43.79
CA ASN A 700 37.78 -14.73 -42.61
C ASN A 700 38.60 -13.60 -41.95
N GLY A 701 38.33 -13.33 -40.67
CA GLY A 701 39.33 -12.79 -39.74
C GLY A 701 39.21 -11.33 -39.26
N CYS A 702 38.15 -10.59 -39.60
CA CYS A 702 38.01 -9.20 -39.13
C CYS A 702 37.14 -9.07 -37.86
N SER A 703 37.77 -8.74 -36.73
CA SER A 703 37.11 -8.18 -35.54
C SER A 703 37.84 -6.92 -35.08
N GLY A 704 37.11 -5.86 -34.73
CA GLY A 704 37.68 -4.57 -34.32
C GLY A 704 36.76 -3.81 -33.37
N ARG A 705 37.34 -3.02 -32.45
CA ARG A 705 36.65 -2.08 -31.56
C ARG A 705 36.97 -0.65 -32.01
N ALA A 706 36.02 0.26 -31.87
CA ALA A 706 36.30 1.70 -31.88
C ALA A 706 35.57 2.38 -30.72
N SER A 707 36.24 3.37 -30.12
CA SER A 707 35.59 4.32 -29.22
C SER A 707 35.27 5.61 -29.96
N PHE A 708 34.17 6.23 -29.56
CA PHE A 708 33.70 7.51 -30.07
C PHE A 708 34.01 8.59 -29.02
N ASP A 709 34.90 9.53 -29.37
CA ASP A 709 34.93 10.85 -28.73
C ASP A 709 34.58 11.89 -29.80
N GLY A 710 33.52 12.64 -29.56
CA GLY A 710 32.74 13.29 -30.60
C GLY A 710 33.51 14.38 -31.34
N ALA A 711 34.04 14.08 -32.52
CA ALA A 711 34.18 15.06 -33.61
C ALA A 711 34.58 14.55 -35.01
N ILE A 712 35.25 13.40 -35.24
CA ILE A 712 35.87 13.11 -36.56
C ILE A 712 35.75 11.64 -37.00
N TYR A 713 35.36 11.42 -38.26
CA TYR A 713 35.54 10.15 -38.99
C TYR A 713 36.91 10.16 -39.69
N ILE A 714 37.82 9.25 -39.31
CA ILE A 714 39.10 9.04 -40.00
C ILE A 714 38.94 7.87 -40.98
N LYS A 715 39.33 8.06 -42.25
CA LYS A 715 39.55 6.95 -43.20
C LYS A 715 40.71 6.11 -42.66
N VAL A 716 40.41 4.93 -42.14
CA VAL A 716 41.42 3.93 -41.73
C VAL A 716 41.93 3.24 -42.99
N ASN A 717 43.06 3.70 -43.52
CA ASN A 717 43.90 2.87 -44.37
C ASN A 717 45.28 2.59 -43.78
N ASP A 718 45.68 3.21 -42.67
CA ASP A 718 46.93 2.87 -42.01
C ASP A 718 46.75 2.81 -40.48
N TYR A 719 47.22 1.69 -39.91
CA TYR A 719 47.39 1.32 -38.49
C TYR A 719 46.22 0.66 -37.75
N ILE A 720 46.52 -0.55 -37.24
CA ILE A 720 45.68 -1.42 -36.41
C ILE A 720 45.89 -1.15 -34.89
N HIS A 721 46.73 -0.18 -34.49
CA HIS A 721 46.88 0.29 -33.08
C HIS A 721 47.00 1.83 -33.02
N ALA A 722 46.62 2.45 -31.89
CA ALA A 722 46.59 3.92 -31.74
C ALA A 722 48.00 4.54 -31.66
N PRO A 723 48.32 5.61 -32.43
CA PRO A 723 49.56 6.36 -32.26
C PRO A 723 49.48 7.32 -31.07
N ASN A 724 50.64 7.62 -30.48
CA ASN A 724 50.79 8.55 -29.37
C ASN A 724 50.36 9.98 -29.80
N PRO A 725 49.58 10.74 -29.02
CA PRO A 725 49.16 12.12 -29.34
C PRO A 725 50.29 13.05 -29.81
N GLU A 726 51.51 12.82 -29.35
CA GLU A 726 52.69 13.60 -29.71
C GLU A 726 53.19 13.33 -31.15
N GLU A 727 52.97 12.13 -31.68
CA GLU A 727 53.36 11.72 -33.05
C GLU A 727 52.43 12.32 -34.11
N ILE A 728 51.17 12.57 -33.73
CA ILE A 728 50.18 13.23 -34.59
C ILE A 728 50.57 14.69 -34.80
N ILE A 729 50.96 15.40 -33.74
CA ILE A 729 51.39 16.80 -33.79
C ILE A 729 52.67 16.94 -34.63
N ALA A 730 53.65 16.05 -34.44
CA ALA A 730 54.89 16.06 -35.22
C ALA A 730 54.63 15.82 -36.73
N THR A 731 53.74 14.88 -37.06
CA THR A 731 53.38 14.55 -38.44
C THR A 731 52.62 15.69 -39.12
N GLU A 732 51.80 16.40 -38.35
CA GLU A 732 51.06 17.57 -38.82
C GLU A 732 51.99 18.76 -39.10
N TYR A 733 52.94 19.05 -38.20
CA TYR A 733 53.95 20.10 -38.42
C TYR A 733 54.87 19.76 -39.59
N LYS A 734 55.32 18.51 -39.71
CA LYS A 734 56.14 18.04 -40.84
C LYS A 734 55.40 18.18 -42.17
N SER A 735 54.12 17.80 -42.22
CA SER A 735 53.29 17.96 -43.42
C SER A 735 53.02 19.44 -43.76
N LYS A 736 52.84 20.31 -42.75
CA LYS A 736 52.68 21.75 -42.95
C LYS A 736 53.96 22.41 -43.48
N ILE A 737 55.13 22.00 -43.00
CA ILE A 737 56.43 22.49 -43.49
C ILE A 737 56.67 22.01 -44.93
N VAL A 738 56.41 20.74 -45.23
CA VAL A 738 56.57 20.16 -46.59
C VAL A 738 55.59 20.78 -47.58
N ASN A 739 54.30 20.87 -47.24
CA ASN A 739 53.29 21.47 -48.13
C ASN A 739 53.50 22.98 -48.28
N SER A 740 53.94 23.67 -47.21
CA SER A 740 54.41 25.03 -47.35
C SER A 740 55.58 25.04 -48.33
N ALA A 741 56.65 24.25 -48.12
CA ALA A 741 57.86 24.14 -48.94
C ALA A 741 57.62 23.87 -50.44
N ILE A 742 56.53 23.18 -50.78
CA ILE A 742 56.15 22.87 -52.17
C ILE A 742 55.43 24.04 -52.87
N THR A 743 54.80 24.97 -52.13
CA THR A 743 53.85 25.96 -52.69
C THR A 743 54.39 27.39 -52.90
N LEU A 744 55.66 27.67 -52.62
CA LEU A 744 56.35 28.95 -52.88
C LEU A 744 57.66 28.71 -53.63
N HIS A 745 58.01 29.66 -54.52
CA HIS A 745 59.03 29.55 -55.56
C HIS A 745 60.45 30.04 -55.17
N ASP A 746 60.77 30.22 -53.88
CA ASP A 746 62.05 30.86 -53.48
C ASP A 746 63.20 29.84 -53.24
N PRO A 747 64.48 30.13 -53.64
CA PRO A 747 65.61 29.18 -53.63
C PRO A 747 66.01 28.55 -52.29
N PRO A 748 65.85 29.17 -51.09
CA PRO A 748 66.21 28.54 -49.81
C PRO A 748 65.49 27.21 -49.52
N ARG A 749 64.43 26.90 -50.28
CA ARG A 749 63.61 25.70 -50.08
C ARG A 749 64.14 24.39 -50.62
N ARG A 750 64.91 24.41 -51.70
CA ARG A 750 65.50 23.16 -52.22
C ARG A 750 66.45 22.57 -51.17
N ILE A 751 67.17 23.46 -50.48
CA ILE A 751 68.08 23.13 -49.37
C ILE A 751 67.28 22.59 -48.17
N ILE A 752 66.17 23.23 -47.76
CA ILE A 752 65.34 22.74 -46.65
C ILE A 752 64.69 21.39 -46.98
N HIS A 753 64.21 21.20 -48.20
CA HIS A 753 63.59 19.95 -48.65
C HIS A 753 64.62 18.80 -48.75
N GLU A 754 65.82 19.05 -49.25
CA GLU A 754 66.89 18.05 -49.30
C GLU A 754 67.43 17.68 -47.90
N VAL A 755 67.58 18.67 -47.00
CA VAL A 755 68.00 18.42 -45.61
C VAL A 755 66.96 17.57 -44.85
N LEU A 756 65.65 17.83 -45.03
CA LEU A 756 64.58 17.06 -44.38
C LEU A 756 64.44 15.62 -44.92
N LEU A 757 64.90 15.36 -46.14
CA LEU A 757 64.95 14.01 -46.72
C LEU A 757 66.16 13.20 -46.24
N GLY A 758 67.21 13.86 -45.78
CA GLY A 758 68.45 13.23 -45.29
C GLY A 758 68.44 12.84 -43.81
N ILE A 759 67.48 13.32 -43.01
CA ILE A 759 67.35 12.98 -41.58
C ILE A 759 66.71 11.59 -41.47
N SER A 760 67.47 10.60 -41.00
CA SER A 760 66.98 9.24 -40.80
C SER A 760 66.15 9.14 -39.51
N LYS A 761 65.33 8.08 -39.37
CA LYS A 761 64.56 7.83 -38.13
C LYS A 761 65.44 7.65 -36.89
N ASP A 762 66.72 7.35 -37.07
CA ASP A 762 67.65 7.02 -35.97
C ASP A 762 68.59 8.18 -35.57
N ASP A 763 68.51 9.34 -36.22
CA ASP A 763 69.30 10.54 -35.83
C ASP A 763 68.84 11.20 -34.51
N GLY A 764 67.87 10.56 -33.82
CA GLY A 764 67.33 10.99 -32.53
C GLY A 764 68.25 10.74 -31.32
N THR A 765 69.58 10.83 -31.42
CA THR A 765 70.48 10.59 -30.27
C THR A 765 71.16 11.82 -29.67
N ALA A 766 70.92 13.05 -30.17
CA ALA A 766 71.68 14.21 -29.70
C ALA A 766 71.08 15.04 -28.55
N VAL A 767 69.84 14.80 -28.10
CA VAL A 767 69.23 15.62 -27.00
C VAL A 767 68.42 14.74 -26.04
N PRO A 768 68.98 14.32 -24.89
CA PRO A 768 68.36 13.29 -24.04
C PRO A 768 67.07 13.71 -23.35
N ASN A 769 66.86 15.02 -23.18
CA ASN A 769 65.75 15.58 -22.42
C ASN A 769 64.58 16.03 -23.29
N TYR A 770 64.67 15.83 -24.60
CA TYR A 770 63.64 16.25 -25.55
C TYR A 770 62.81 15.04 -25.96
N SER A 771 61.49 15.20 -25.98
CA SER A 771 60.56 14.25 -26.59
C SER A 771 60.86 14.05 -28.09
N SER A 772 60.35 12.98 -28.71
CA SER A 772 60.64 12.70 -30.14
C SER A 772 60.14 13.82 -31.07
N TRP A 773 59.08 14.55 -30.70
CA TRP A 773 58.56 15.69 -31.46
C TRP A 773 59.40 16.95 -31.27
N GLN A 774 59.94 17.23 -30.07
CA GLN A 774 60.89 18.33 -29.86
C GLN A 774 62.16 18.14 -30.69
N ARG A 775 62.59 16.88 -30.88
CA ARG A 775 63.68 16.52 -31.80
C ARG A 775 63.33 16.63 -33.29
N THR A 776 62.04 16.58 -33.63
CA THR A 776 61.54 16.69 -35.02
C THR A 776 61.23 18.13 -35.42
N ILE A 777 60.90 18.98 -34.44
CA ILE A 777 60.63 20.41 -34.63
C ILE A 777 61.92 21.24 -34.65
N GLN A 778 62.91 20.85 -33.85
CA GLN A 778 64.26 21.42 -33.89
C GLN A 778 65.00 20.96 -35.15
#